data_AF-A0A0V8HWF6-F1
#
_entry.id   AF-A0A0V8HWF6-F1
#
_cell.length_a   1.000
_cell.length_b   1.000
_cell.length_c   1.000
_cell.angle_alpha   90.00
_cell.angle_beta   90.00
_cell.angle_gamma   90.00
#
_symmetry.space_group_name_H-M   'P 1'
#
loop_
_entity.id
_entity.type
_entity.pdbx_description
1 polymer ?
#
loop_
_entity_poly.entity_id
_entity_poly.type
_entity_poly.pdbx_seq_one_letter_code
_entity_poly.pdbx_strand_id
1 'polypeptide(L)'
;MTTFTFRSVELPHDTALLHSWIATEHAAFWGMPTATQDQINTEYNSLLATEDYEVLLGLDESGAARFLIELYNPAASPLAQAYNYVRGDRGLHFLAPASEQPQPGFTLEAMAAAVSHAFTGPGIERIIVEPDVRNKAIHALNARVGFRPVRPIELAEHDGSIKQALLSICTRNDFETATGHNLGSSFLSSERWEIAHRHVLAKALGEFSHERLLEPADHGDGTYSVQKDGHRYLFAARRFQLDHWLVAPASLEHHEYINGSWQPSEVDVIDFVTRFYQELTLSEAQLPTYLEELSSTLSSHCYKQVHSTHDSAGLAQFPGTAAQSFQLVESSMTEGHPCFVANNGRMGIGRSDYLRYAPETGAALNLGWAAAHKSRAQFDAIDTLNYESLLASQLDDGERKELDQALARALFGTGYSAEEYILMPVHPWQWENRLSVTFANDIARKQLIWLGTSHDEYQAQQSIRTFFNLSDPTRHYVKTAMSILNMGFMRGLSAEYMKVTPAINQWLGELFDNDPVLSTQPVALLREIAAVGYRNPQFEAATEKSAPQRKMLAALWRESPINLLEEGQTLATMASLLHVDSNGNSFAAALIRRSGLDPAQWLAEYFDAYLVPLVHCLAAYDLVFMPHGENVIMILENGAVKKVLLKDLGEEIAVLSDRVELPEEIRRVRTGGDPVLSVFTDIFDSFFRFLAPLLDVDGILPEADFWKIVAARLLDYRTEHPEFSQRFDELGLFAQSFPLSCLNRLQLRNNQQMLDLTDQSGGLLYAGDLENPLASALVGAN
;
A
#
# COMPACT_ATOMS: atom_id res chain seq x y z
N MET A 1 17.72 -12.15 37.64
CA MET A 1 16.49 -12.00 36.85
C MET A 1 15.78 -13.32 36.95
N THR A 2 14.61 -13.34 37.58
CA THR A 2 13.77 -14.54 37.63
C THR A 2 13.34 -14.86 36.19
N THR A 3 13.64 -16.06 35.71
CA THR A 3 13.20 -16.47 34.36
C THR A 3 11.86 -17.17 34.48
N PHE A 4 10.85 -16.70 33.73
CA PHE A 4 9.54 -17.34 33.67
C PHE A 4 9.42 -18.18 32.40
N THR A 5 8.75 -19.32 32.51
CA THR A 5 8.30 -20.15 31.37
C THR A 5 6.78 -20.18 31.32
N PHE A 6 6.20 -20.61 30.20
CA PHE A 6 4.75 -20.59 29.98
C PHE A 6 4.25 -21.98 29.58
N ARG A 7 3.09 -22.37 30.10
CA ARG A 7 2.32 -23.51 29.62
C ARG A 7 0.85 -23.15 29.51
N SER A 8 0.13 -23.80 28.59
CA SER A 8 -1.32 -23.68 28.55
C SER A 8 -1.96 -24.22 29.83
N VAL A 9 -3.08 -23.62 30.19
CA VAL A 9 -3.98 -24.14 31.23
C VAL A 9 -4.52 -25.51 30.81
N GLU A 10 -4.53 -26.46 31.74
CA GLU A 10 -5.07 -27.80 31.54
C GLU A 10 -6.33 -27.98 32.40
N LEU A 11 -7.50 -28.02 31.77
CA LEU A 11 -8.76 -28.26 32.48
C LEU A 11 -9.14 -29.75 32.49
N PRO A 12 -9.73 -30.25 33.59
CA PRO A 12 -10.13 -29.51 34.79
C PRO A 12 -9.00 -29.35 35.84
N HIS A 13 -7.78 -29.83 35.57
CA HIS A 13 -6.68 -29.90 36.54
C HIS A 13 -6.38 -28.56 37.21
N ASP A 14 -6.30 -27.48 36.44
CA ASP A 14 -5.98 -26.14 36.92
C ASP A 14 -7.19 -25.35 37.45
N THR A 15 -8.42 -25.90 37.40
CA THR A 15 -9.66 -25.18 37.79
C THR A 15 -9.59 -24.61 39.19
N ALA A 16 -9.14 -25.42 40.16
CA ALA A 16 -9.05 -25.00 41.55
C ALA A 16 -8.04 -23.87 41.74
N LEU A 17 -6.93 -23.89 40.98
CA LEU A 17 -5.91 -22.85 40.99
C LEU A 17 -6.48 -21.55 40.40
N LEU A 18 -7.09 -21.61 39.21
CA LEU A 18 -7.69 -20.45 38.56
C LEU A 18 -8.77 -19.81 39.43
N HIS A 19 -9.66 -20.62 40.00
CA HIS A 19 -10.66 -20.12 40.95
C HIS A 19 -10.03 -19.41 42.15
N SER A 20 -8.94 -19.95 42.71
CA SER A 20 -8.24 -19.31 43.85
C SER A 20 -7.61 -17.96 43.51
N TRP A 21 -7.32 -17.70 42.23
CA TRP A 21 -6.74 -16.44 41.75
C TRP A 21 -7.80 -15.43 41.31
N ILE A 22 -8.85 -15.89 40.65
CA ILE A 22 -9.86 -15.06 39.97
C ILE A 22 -11.04 -14.71 40.89
N ALA A 23 -11.56 -15.67 41.67
CA ALA A 23 -12.74 -15.46 42.52
C ALA A 23 -12.36 -14.77 43.84
N THR A 24 -11.72 -13.60 43.75
CA THR A 24 -11.22 -12.82 44.87
C THR A 24 -11.49 -11.33 44.68
N GLU A 25 -11.56 -10.57 45.78
CA GLU A 25 -11.67 -9.10 45.73
C GLU A 25 -10.42 -8.46 45.08
N HIS A 26 -9.24 -9.10 45.22
CA HIS A 26 -8.01 -8.64 44.58
C HIS A 26 -8.12 -8.62 43.05
N ALA A 27 -8.79 -9.61 42.47
CA ALA A 27 -9.01 -9.77 41.04
C ALA A 27 -10.37 -9.18 40.59
N ALA A 28 -10.95 -8.23 41.33
CA ALA A 28 -12.27 -7.67 40.99
C ALA A 28 -12.36 -7.11 39.55
N PHE A 29 -11.26 -6.58 39.00
CA PHE A 29 -11.19 -6.10 37.61
C PHE A 29 -11.09 -7.21 36.55
N TRP A 30 -11.00 -8.48 36.96
CA TRP A 30 -11.04 -9.67 36.10
C TRP A 30 -12.48 -10.14 35.82
N GLY A 31 -13.49 -9.52 36.44
CA GLY A 31 -14.89 -9.72 36.08
C GLY A 31 -15.60 -10.92 36.74
N MET A 32 -14.93 -11.69 37.59
CA MET A 32 -15.50 -12.93 38.18
C MET A 32 -15.26 -13.10 39.71
N PRO A 33 -15.42 -12.05 40.56
CA PRO A 33 -14.99 -12.11 41.97
C PRO A 33 -15.77 -13.10 42.84
N THR A 34 -16.94 -13.56 42.41
CA THR A 34 -17.81 -14.51 43.15
C THR A 34 -18.11 -15.79 42.38
N ALA A 35 -17.38 -16.06 41.30
CA ALA A 35 -17.64 -17.22 40.46
C ALA A 35 -17.33 -18.53 41.20
N THR A 36 -18.11 -19.57 40.96
CA THR A 36 -17.83 -20.92 41.46
C THR A 36 -16.76 -21.61 40.62
N GLN A 37 -16.14 -22.68 41.13
CA GLN A 37 -15.19 -23.49 40.35
C GLN A 37 -15.80 -24.02 39.05
N ASP A 38 -17.07 -24.43 39.07
CA ASP A 38 -17.78 -24.91 37.87
C ASP A 38 -17.95 -23.79 36.83
N GLN A 39 -18.21 -22.56 37.26
CA GLN A 39 -18.30 -21.39 36.37
C GLN A 39 -16.93 -21.06 35.76
N ILE A 40 -15.85 -21.09 36.55
CA ILE A 40 -14.48 -20.90 36.06
C ILE A 40 -14.12 -21.98 35.03
N ASN A 41 -14.39 -23.25 35.34
CA ASN A 41 -14.12 -24.35 34.40
C ASN A 41 -14.92 -24.20 33.09
N THR A 42 -16.17 -23.77 33.17
CA THR A 42 -17.02 -23.57 31.97
C THR A 42 -16.49 -22.43 31.11
N GLU A 43 -16.19 -21.29 31.72
CA GLU A 43 -15.66 -20.10 31.03
C GLU A 43 -14.34 -20.40 30.31
N TYR A 44 -13.37 -20.95 31.04
CA TYR A 44 -12.05 -21.21 30.46
C TYR A 44 -12.06 -22.35 29.43
N ASN A 45 -13.01 -23.30 29.49
CA ASN A 45 -13.21 -24.25 28.38
C ASN A 45 -13.72 -23.54 27.11
N SER A 46 -14.58 -22.52 27.26
CA SER A 46 -15.05 -21.71 26.13
C SER A 46 -13.92 -20.89 25.51
N LEU A 47 -13.09 -20.25 26.35
CA LEU A 47 -11.92 -19.48 25.88
C LEU A 47 -10.91 -20.39 25.16
N LEU A 48 -10.57 -21.54 25.73
CA LEU A 48 -9.65 -22.51 25.12
C LEU A 48 -10.17 -23.13 23.80
N ALA A 49 -11.49 -23.07 23.57
CA ALA A 49 -12.09 -23.50 22.31
C ALA A 49 -12.15 -22.37 21.25
N THR A 50 -11.80 -21.14 21.62
CA THR A 50 -11.81 -19.99 20.71
C THR A 50 -10.52 -19.98 19.87
N GLU A 51 -10.66 -19.84 18.56
CA GLU A 51 -9.52 -19.73 17.64
C GLU A 51 -8.64 -18.52 17.99
N ASP A 52 -7.33 -18.68 17.89
CA ASP A 52 -6.33 -17.68 18.26
C ASP A 52 -6.40 -17.15 19.71
N TYR A 53 -7.08 -17.84 20.62
CA TYR A 53 -7.11 -17.51 22.05
C TYR A 53 -6.21 -18.47 22.85
N GLU A 54 -5.32 -17.92 23.67
CA GLU A 54 -4.42 -18.70 24.51
C GLU A 54 -4.56 -18.28 25.96
N VAL A 55 -4.67 -19.26 26.86
CA VAL A 55 -4.67 -19.03 28.30
C VAL A 55 -3.46 -19.74 28.90
N LEU A 56 -2.51 -18.98 29.44
CA LEU A 56 -1.20 -19.47 29.83
C LEU A 56 -0.87 -19.16 31.30
N LEU A 57 -0.27 -20.13 31.98
CA LEU A 57 0.30 -19.96 33.32
C LEU A 57 1.79 -19.63 33.21
N GLY A 58 2.21 -18.52 33.82
CA GLY A 58 3.60 -18.16 34.00
C GLY A 58 4.21 -18.93 35.17
N LEU A 59 5.22 -19.76 34.89
CA LEU A 59 5.89 -20.63 35.85
C LEU A 59 7.25 -20.06 36.25
N ASP A 60 7.60 -20.12 37.54
CA ASP A 60 8.96 -19.82 37.98
C ASP A 60 9.93 -21.00 37.74
N GLU A 61 11.20 -20.82 38.12
CA GLU A 61 12.26 -21.82 37.95
C GLU A 61 11.97 -23.16 38.64
N SER A 62 11.06 -23.20 39.62
CA SER A 62 10.63 -24.43 40.29
C SER A 62 9.49 -25.16 39.55
N GLY A 63 8.93 -24.55 38.51
CA GLY A 63 7.74 -25.02 37.80
C GLY A 63 6.42 -24.63 38.49
N ALA A 64 6.46 -23.85 39.56
CA ALA A 64 5.26 -23.38 40.23
C ALA A 64 4.61 -22.26 39.42
N ALA A 65 3.29 -22.33 39.23
CA ALA A 65 2.52 -21.27 38.58
C ALA A 65 2.45 -20.02 39.47
N ARG A 66 2.73 -18.86 38.90
CA ARG A 66 2.89 -17.59 39.62
C ARG A 66 1.98 -16.47 39.15
N PHE A 67 1.55 -16.50 37.89
CA PHE A 67 0.62 -15.53 37.30
C PHE A 67 -0.07 -16.16 36.08
N LEU A 68 -1.13 -15.52 35.61
CA LEU A 68 -1.94 -15.95 34.47
C LEU A 68 -1.89 -14.86 33.40
N ILE A 69 -1.81 -15.28 32.13
CA ILE A 69 -1.99 -14.39 30.99
C ILE A 69 -3.01 -14.97 30.00
N GLU A 70 -3.67 -14.08 29.29
CA GLU A 70 -4.53 -14.43 28.15
C GLU A 70 -4.05 -13.66 26.94
N LEU A 71 -3.82 -14.36 25.82
CA LEU A 71 -3.46 -13.76 24.54
C LEU A 71 -4.58 -14.02 23.57
N TYR A 72 -4.99 -13.01 22.81
CA TYR A 72 -6.13 -13.13 21.91
C TYR A 72 -5.95 -12.28 20.67
N ASN A 73 -6.73 -12.57 19.62
CA ASN A 73 -6.82 -11.73 18.43
C ASN A 73 -7.82 -10.58 18.68
N PRO A 74 -7.38 -9.30 18.76
CA PRO A 74 -8.29 -8.20 19.02
C PRO A 74 -9.36 -7.99 17.94
N ALA A 75 -9.10 -8.43 16.70
CA ALA A 75 -10.08 -8.36 15.61
C ALA A 75 -11.25 -9.35 15.79
N ALA A 76 -11.11 -10.33 16.68
CA ALA A 76 -12.14 -11.32 17.02
C ALA A 76 -12.70 -11.12 18.44
N SER A 77 -12.39 -10.01 19.11
CA SER A 77 -12.85 -9.71 20.47
C SER A 77 -13.78 -8.49 20.50
N PRO A 78 -14.36 -8.12 21.67
CA PRO A 78 -15.10 -6.86 21.81
C PRO A 78 -14.33 -5.61 21.37
N LEU A 79 -13.00 -5.69 21.28
CA LEU A 79 -12.16 -4.60 20.75
C LEU A 79 -12.30 -4.37 19.24
N ALA A 80 -12.80 -5.35 18.47
CA ALA A 80 -12.84 -5.29 17.01
C ALA A 80 -13.55 -4.04 16.45
N GLN A 81 -14.50 -3.49 17.20
CA GLN A 81 -15.24 -2.27 16.85
C GLN A 81 -14.79 -1.04 17.67
N ALA A 82 -13.92 -1.23 18.66
CA ALA A 82 -13.50 -0.18 19.56
C ALA A 82 -12.26 0.58 19.07
N TYR A 83 -11.46 -0.02 18.18
CA TYR A 83 -10.29 0.60 17.58
C TYR A 83 -9.95 -0.05 16.22
N ASN A 84 -9.12 0.62 15.44
CA ASN A 84 -8.63 0.07 14.19
C ASN A 84 -7.47 -0.90 14.42
N TYR A 85 -7.81 -2.17 14.24
CA TYR A 85 -6.86 -3.26 14.17
C TYR A 85 -5.82 -3.01 13.07
N VAL A 86 -4.54 -3.24 13.40
CA VAL A 86 -3.45 -3.34 12.43
C VAL A 86 -2.97 -4.78 12.39
N ARG A 87 -2.67 -5.29 11.18
CA ARG A 87 -2.14 -6.65 11.03
C ARG A 87 -0.90 -6.83 11.90
N GLY A 88 -0.97 -7.80 12.81
CA GLY A 88 0.06 -8.05 13.81
C GLY A 88 -0.24 -7.53 15.21
N ASP A 89 -1.45 -7.03 15.47
CA ASP A 89 -1.90 -6.75 16.84
C ASP A 89 -2.23 -8.04 17.58
N ARG A 90 -1.81 -8.10 18.86
CA ARG A 90 -2.15 -9.17 19.80
C ARG A 90 -2.69 -8.56 21.10
N GLY A 91 -3.81 -9.07 21.59
CA GLY A 91 -4.35 -8.69 22.90
C GLY A 91 -3.60 -9.36 24.03
N LEU A 92 -3.53 -8.71 25.20
CA LEU A 92 -2.96 -9.28 26.42
C LEU A 92 -3.81 -8.94 27.66
N HIS A 93 -4.27 -9.97 28.37
CA HIS A 93 -4.69 -9.84 29.77
C HIS A 93 -3.62 -10.42 30.70
N PHE A 94 -3.45 -9.80 31.87
CA PHE A 94 -2.46 -10.20 32.87
C PHE A 94 -3.07 -10.18 34.27
N LEU A 95 -2.97 -11.30 34.98
CA LEU A 95 -3.39 -11.46 36.37
C LEU A 95 -2.23 -11.96 37.23
N ALA A 96 -1.84 -11.16 38.21
CA ALA A 96 -1.01 -11.61 39.33
C ALA A 96 -1.93 -11.90 40.53
N PRO A 97 -1.86 -13.11 41.13
CA PRO A 97 -2.69 -13.44 42.29
C PRO A 97 -2.25 -12.69 43.55
N ALA A 98 -3.17 -12.56 44.51
CA ALA A 98 -2.84 -12.05 45.83
C ALA A 98 -1.77 -12.93 46.50
N SER A 99 -0.80 -12.32 47.18
CA SER A 99 0.27 -13.03 47.87
C SER A 99 0.38 -12.59 49.32
N GLU A 100 0.45 -13.55 50.24
CA GLU A 100 0.74 -13.30 51.65
C GLU A 100 2.20 -12.86 51.89
N GLN A 101 3.10 -13.15 50.93
CA GLN A 101 4.52 -12.83 50.98
C GLN A 101 4.95 -12.08 49.71
N PRO A 102 4.58 -10.79 49.57
CA PRO A 102 4.88 -10.02 48.37
C PRO A 102 6.40 -9.87 48.16
N GLN A 103 6.83 -10.20 46.94
CA GLN A 103 8.23 -10.07 46.52
C GLN A 103 8.41 -8.72 45.79
N PRO A 104 9.28 -7.82 46.28
CA PRO A 104 9.52 -6.55 45.60
C PRO A 104 9.95 -6.76 44.14
N GLY A 105 9.27 -6.07 43.21
CA GLY A 105 9.58 -6.15 41.78
C GLY A 105 8.92 -7.30 41.01
N PHE A 106 8.38 -8.31 41.70
CA PHE A 106 7.81 -9.51 41.06
C PHE A 106 6.79 -9.21 39.96
N THR A 107 5.79 -8.36 40.23
CA THR A 107 4.72 -8.07 39.25
C THR A 107 5.27 -7.38 37.99
N LEU A 108 6.33 -6.58 38.12
CA LEU A 108 7.01 -5.97 36.98
C LEU A 108 7.76 -7.01 36.15
N GLU A 109 8.52 -7.90 36.80
CA GLU A 109 9.22 -8.99 36.12
C GLU A 109 8.23 -9.93 35.41
N ALA A 110 7.12 -10.26 36.07
CA ALA A 110 6.05 -11.08 35.51
C ALA A 110 5.37 -10.41 34.30
N MET A 111 5.04 -9.12 34.40
CA MET A 111 4.48 -8.36 33.28
C MET A 111 5.48 -8.24 32.12
N ALA A 112 6.76 -7.99 32.40
CA ALA A 112 7.79 -7.94 31.37
C ALA A 112 7.92 -9.30 30.65
N ALA A 113 7.89 -10.41 31.40
CA ALA A 113 7.88 -11.75 30.82
C ALA A 113 6.61 -12.03 29.99
N ALA A 114 5.44 -11.58 30.47
CA ALA A 114 4.17 -11.72 29.75
C ALA A 114 4.20 -10.99 28.40
N VAL A 115 4.62 -9.72 28.37
CA VAL A 115 4.73 -8.93 27.14
C VAL A 115 5.81 -9.51 26.22
N SER A 116 6.96 -9.92 26.78
CA SER A 116 8.00 -10.61 26.02
C SER A 116 7.48 -11.90 25.37
N HIS A 117 6.63 -12.66 26.07
CA HIS A 117 6.02 -13.87 25.53
C HIS A 117 4.98 -13.56 24.44
N ALA A 118 4.15 -12.52 24.64
CA ALA A 118 3.16 -12.08 23.66
C ALA A 118 3.80 -11.66 22.32
N PHE A 119 5.04 -11.16 22.36
CA PHE A 119 5.83 -10.83 21.17
C PHE A 119 6.54 -12.02 20.52
N THR A 120 6.44 -13.25 21.03
CA THR A 120 7.17 -14.41 20.45
C THR A 120 6.77 -14.71 19.01
N GLY A 121 5.51 -14.45 18.64
CA GLY A 121 5.04 -14.57 17.25
C GLY A 121 5.77 -13.60 16.31
N PRO A 122 6.35 -14.05 15.18
CA PRO A 122 7.13 -13.20 14.28
C PRO A 122 6.30 -12.12 13.58
N GLY A 123 4.98 -12.30 13.49
CA GLY A 123 4.05 -11.29 12.99
C GLY A 123 3.50 -10.35 14.04
N ILE A 124 3.85 -10.51 15.32
CA ILE A 124 3.30 -9.62 16.35
C ILE A 124 4.17 -8.38 16.45
N GLU A 125 3.63 -7.21 16.18
CA GLU A 125 4.39 -5.94 16.24
C GLU A 125 3.85 -4.97 17.28
N ARG A 126 2.58 -5.16 17.72
CA ARG A 126 1.96 -4.37 18.80
C ARG A 126 1.16 -5.27 19.75
N ILE A 127 1.27 -4.98 21.03
CA ILE A 127 0.42 -5.56 22.07
C ILE A 127 -0.63 -4.53 22.50
N ILE A 128 -1.88 -4.98 22.58
CA ILE A 128 -3.04 -4.17 22.90
C ILE A 128 -3.57 -4.59 24.26
N VAL A 129 -3.87 -3.60 25.12
CA VAL A 129 -4.47 -3.83 26.43
C VAL A 129 -5.54 -2.78 26.72
N GLU A 130 -6.55 -3.19 27.48
CA GLU A 130 -7.76 -2.42 27.77
C GLU A 130 -8.17 -2.51 29.26
N PRO A 131 -7.27 -2.22 30.22
CA PRO A 131 -7.63 -2.24 31.62
C PRO A 131 -8.69 -1.18 31.96
N ASP A 132 -9.53 -1.45 32.97
CA ASP A 132 -10.50 -0.49 33.50
C ASP A 132 -9.81 0.82 33.91
N VAL A 133 -10.37 1.99 33.53
CA VAL A 133 -9.82 3.33 33.79
C VAL A 133 -9.59 3.62 35.29
N ARG A 134 -10.24 2.88 36.19
CA ARG A 134 -10.08 2.99 37.65
C ARG A 134 -8.89 2.20 38.17
N ASN A 135 -8.38 1.22 37.42
CA ASN A 135 -7.26 0.39 37.83
C ASN A 135 -5.91 1.14 37.67
N LYS A 136 -5.66 2.10 38.56
CA LYS A 136 -4.43 2.93 38.49
C LYS A 136 -3.14 2.12 38.67
N ALA A 137 -3.21 0.99 39.38
CA ALA A 137 -2.06 0.11 39.58
C ALA A 137 -1.60 -0.55 38.28
N ILE A 138 -2.52 -1.12 37.49
CA ILE A 138 -2.15 -1.73 36.20
C ILE A 138 -1.70 -0.69 35.18
N HIS A 139 -2.28 0.52 35.16
CA HIS A 139 -1.80 1.58 34.26
C HIS A 139 -0.35 1.97 34.56
N ALA A 140 0.00 2.10 35.85
CA ALA A 140 1.38 2.39 36.25
C ALA A 140 2.33 1.24 35.89
N LEU A 141 1.88 -0.02 36.00
CA LEU A 141 2.64 -1.19 35.57
C LEU A 141 2.85 -1.22 34.05
N ASN A 142 1.78 -1.04 33.28
CA ASN A 142 1.78 -1.00 31.82
C ASN A 142 2.74 0.08 31.29
N ALA A 143 2.70 1.29 31.86
CA ALA A 143 3.61 2.37 31.48
C ALA A 143 5.09 2.02 31.70
N ARG A 144 5.41 1.24 32.74
CA ARG A 144 6.80 0.80 33.03
C ARG A 144 7.34 -0.24 32.06
N VAL A 145 6.47 -0.93 31.33
CA VAL A 145 6.84 -1.90 30.28
C VAL A 145 6.57 -1.36 28.87
N GLY A 146 6.37 -0.05 28.72
CA GLY A 146 6.33 0.61 27.41
C GLY A 146 4.94 0.84 26.81
N PHE A 147 3.85 0.43 27.48
CA PHE A 147 2.51 0.75 26.97
C PHE A 147 2.25 2.25 27.02
N ARG A 148 1.71 2.78 25.93
CA ARG A 148 1.25 4.16 25.81
C ARG A 148 -0.29 4.18 25.76
N PRO A 149 -0.95 4.97 26.63
CA PRO A 149 -2.38 5.19 26.53
C PRO A 149 -2.76 5.84 25.20
N VAL A 150 -3.81 5.35 24.56
CA VAL A 150 -4.39 5.91 23.34
C VAL A 150 -5.60 6.75 23.71
N ARG A 151 -6.69 6.13 24.17
CA ARG A 151 -7.91 6.80 24.64
C ARG A 151 -8.80 5.89 25.48
N PRO A 152 -9.73 6.43 26.27
CA PRO A 152 -10.82 5.64 26.84
C PRO A 152 -11.73 5.05 25.76
N ILE A 153 -12.23 3.84 25.99
CA ILE A 153 -13.22 3.12 25.18
C ILE A 153 -14.29 2.51 26.09
N GLU A 154 -15.50 2.36 25.56
CA GLU A 154 -16.57 1.63 26.20
C GLU A 154 -16.63 0.22 25.62
N LEU A 155 -16.59 -0.79 26.49
CA LEU A 155 -16.68 -2.18 26.09
C LEU A 155 -17.85 -2.84 26.81
N ALA A 156 -18.69 -3.56 26.06
CA ALA A 156 -19.74 -4.39 26.65
C ALA A 156 -19.11 -5.68 27.19
N GLU A 157 -19.39 -5.98 28.45
CA GLU A 157 -18.98 -7.21 29.14
C GLU A 157 -20.02 -8.31 28.92
N HIS A 158 -19.64 -9.57 29.18
CA HIS A 158 -20.53 -10.73 28.99
C HIS A 158 -21.80 -10.69 29.86
N ASP A 159 -21.77 -9.98 30.99
CA ASP A 159 -22.92 -9.77 31.87
C ASP A 159 -23.82 -8.58 31.44
N GLY A 160 -23.50 -7.93 30.33
CA GLY A 160 -24.19 -6.77 29.79
C GLY A 160 -23.82 -5.45 30.46
N SER A 161 -22.87 -5.43 31.40
CA SER A 161 -22.31 -4.20 31.95
C SER A 161 -21.36 -3.52 30.96
N ILE A 162 -21.11 -2.22 31.17
CA ILE A 162 -20.18 -1.44 30.33
C ILE A 162 -18.92 -1.17 31.14
N LYS A 163 -17.79 -1.68 30.66
CA LYS A 163 -16.47 -1.36 31.16
C LYS A 163 -15.95 -0.09 30.48
N GLN A 164 -15.57 0.87 31.30
CA GLN A 164 -14.78 2.02 30.86
C GLN A 164 -13.31 1.60 30.85
N ALA A 165 -12.78 1.25 29.69
CA ALA A 165 -11.42 0.75 29.53
C ALA A 165 -10.49 1.83 28.97
N LEU A 166 -9.21 1.79 29.33
CA LEU A 166 -8.17 2.63 28.77
C LEU A 166 -7.38 1.85 27.72
N LEU A 167 -7.73 2.02 26.44
CA LEU A 167 -6.99 1.42 25.33
C LEU A 167 -5.54 1.90 25.38
N SER A 168 -4.60 0.96 25.45
CA SER A 168 -3.17 1.24 25.47
C SER A 168 -2.44 0.29 24.54
N ILE A 169 -1.40 0.77 23.88
CA ILE A 169 -0.64 0.02 22.88
C ILE A 169 0.84 0.02 23.29
N CYS A 170 1.49 -1.13 23.18
CA CYS A 170 2.94 -1.27 23.30
C CYS A 170 3.50 -1.82 21.99
N THR A 171 4.41 -1.09 21.36
CA THR A 171 5.18 -1.62 20.21
C THR A 171 6.40 -2.39 20.70
N ARG A 172 7.00 -3.23 19.85
CA ARG A 172 8.29 -3.89 20.16
C ARG A 172 9.33 -2.87 20.64
N ASN A 173 9.53 -1.79 19.88
CA ASN A 173 10.50 -0.76 20.21
C ASN A 173 10.20 -0.07 21.55
N ASP A 174 8.93 0.18 21.87
CA ASP A 174 8.55 0.78 23.15
C ASP A 174 8.85 -0.15 24.33
N PHE A 175 8.58 -1.45 24.18
CA PHE A 175 8.91 -2.46 25.19
C PHE A 175 10.41 -2.59 25.41
N GLU A 176 11.19 -2.73 24.34
CA GLU A 176 12.65 -2.88 24.40
C GLU A 176 13.30 -1.62 25.01
N THR A 177 12.84 -0.43 24.61
CA THR A 177 13.33 0.84 25.16
C THR A 177 13.01 0.98 26.65
N ALA A 178 11.79 0.60 27.06
CA ALA A 178 11.35 0.75 28.44
C ALA A 178 12.01 -0.27 29.40
N THR A 179 12.29 -1.47 28.90
CA THR A 179 12.68 -2.61 29.75
C THR A 179 14.14 -3.06 29.56
N GLY A 180 14.77 -2.72 28.43
CA GLY A 180 16.09 -3.21 28.04
C GLY A 180 16.11 -4.67 27.60
N HIS A 181 14.95 -5.34 27.52
CA HIS A 181 14.85 -6.67 26.92
C HIS A 181 15.04 -6.57 25.40
N ASN A 182 15.69 -7.57 24.81
CA ASN A 182 15.80 -7.70 23.36
C ASN A 182 14.83 -8.80 22.90
N LEU A 183 13.88 -8.43 22.06
CA LEU A 183 12.91 -9.36 21.49
C LEU A 183 13.56 -10.03 20.27
N GLY A 184 13.96 -11.31 20.42
CA GLY A 184 14.63 -12.05 19.35
C GLY A 184 13.76 -12.38 18.13
N SER A 185 12.43 -12.26 18.23
CA SER A 185 11.48 -12.53 17.13
C SER A 185 11.21 -11.26 16.29
N SER A 186 11.12 -11.43 14.98
CA SER A 186 10.82 -10.38 14.02
C SER A 186 10.22 -11.00 12.76
N PHE A 187 9.52 -10.22 11.94
CA PHE A 187 9.17 -10.67 10.59
C PHE A 187 10.42 -10.91 9.72
N LEU A 188 11.59 -10.42 10.13
CA LEU A 188 12.88 -10.80 9.56
C LEU A 188 13.39 -12.10 10.20
N SER A 189 13.51 -13.16 9.40
CA SER A 189 14.27 -14.38 9.72
C SER A 189 15.05 -14.85 8.51
N SER A 190 16.08 -15.67 8.70
CA SER A 190 16.91 -16.19 7.61
C SER A 190 16.08 -16.91 6.54
N GLU A 191 15.07 -17.69 6.93
CA GLU A 191 14.22 -18.44 6.00
C GLU A 191 13.37 -17.50 5.13
N ARG A 192 12.71 -16.51 5.75
CA ARG A 192 11.88 -15.54 5.01
C ARG A 192 12.72 -14.63 4.13
N TRP A 193 13.91 -14.27 4.62
CA TRP A 193 14.89 -13.49 3.88
C TRP A 193 15.37 -14.25 2.64
N GLU A 194 15.68 -15.55 2.76
CA GLU A 194 16.03 -16.40 1.60
C GLU A 194 14.90 -16.45 0.58
N ILE A 195 13.65 -16.64 1.01
CA ILE A 195 12.47 -16.62 0.12
C ILE A 195 12.35 -15.27 -0.59
N ALA A 196 12.53 -14.17 0.12
CA ALA A 196 12.49 -12.82 -0.46
C ALA A 196 13.62 -12.62 -1.48
N HIS A 197 14.84 -13.05 -1.18
CA HIS A 197 15.97 -12.96 -2.11
C HIS A 197 15.73 -13.78 -3.38
N ARG A 198 15.19 -15.00 -3.27
CA ARG A 198 14.83 -15.82 -4.42
C ARG A 198 13.73 -15.16 -5.26
N HIS A 199 12.69 -14.63 -4.64
CA HIS A 199 11.60 -13.92 -5.35
C HIS A 199 12.13 -12.70 -6.10
N VAL A 200 12.83 -11.81 -5.41
CA VAL A 200 13.34 -10.56 -6.00
C VAL A 200 14.42 -10.85 -7.05
N LEU A 201 15.29 -11.85 -6.86
CA LEU A 201 16.26 -12.24 -7.87
C LEU A 201 15.59 -12.87 -9.11
N ALA A 202 14.55 -13.69 -8.94
CA ALA A 202 13.81 -14.24 -10.07
C ALA A 202 13.19 -13.12 -10.92
N LYS A 203 12.56 -12.13 -10.26
CA LYS A 203 12.06 -10.92 -10.89
C LYS A 203 13.17 -10.15 -11.60
N ALA A 204 14.31 -9.94 -10.93
CA ALA A 204 15.46 -9.24 -11.51
C ALA A 204 16.00 -9.93 -12.76
N LEU A 205 16.19 -11.25 -12.72
CA LEU A 205 16.62 -12.02 -13.88
C LEU A 205 15.61 -11.94 -15.02
N GLY A 206 14.31 -12.00 -14.72
CA GLY A 206 13.26 -11.88 -15.73
C GLY A 206 13.23 -10.50 -16.39
N GLU A 207 13.07 -9.44 -15.58
CA GLU A 207 12.90 -8.08 -16.08
C GLU A 207 14.19 -7.49 -16.66
N PHE A 208 15.37 -7.78 -16.10
CA PHE A 208 16.64 -7.34 -16.70
C PHE A 208 16.95 -8.10 -18.00
N SER A 209 16.52 -9.35 -18.16
CA SER A 209 16.64 -10.06 -19.44
C SER A 209 15.66 -9.53 -20.48
N HIS A 210 14.41 -9.25 -20.08
CA HIS A 210 13.42 -8.58 -20.92
C HIS A 210 13.94 -7.21 -21.41
N GLU A 211 14.51 -6.41 -20.53
CA GLU A 211 15.12 -5.11 -20.88
C GLU A 211 16.49 -5.24 -21.57
N ARG A 212 16.95 -6.46 -21.87
CA ARG A 212 18.22 -6.76 -22.56
C ARG A 212 19.46 -6.19 -21.85
N LEU A 213 19.38 -6.08 -20.53
CA LEU A 213 20.53 -5.80 -19.65
C LEU A 213 21.30 -7.09 -19.36
N LEU A 214 20.60 -8.23 -19.39
CA LEU A 214 21.17 -9.56 -19.28
C LEU A 214 20.86 -10.38 -20.55
N GLU A 215 21.78 -11.27 -20.89
CA GLU A 215 21.61 -12.25 -21.97
C GLU A 215 21.82 -13.66 -21.39
N PRO A 216 20.77 -14.29 -20.84
CA PRO A 216 20.89 -15.63 -20.25
C PRO A 216 21.33 -16.67 -21.30
N ALA A 217 22.34 -17.46 -20.95
CA ALA A 217 22.76 -18.61 -21.75
C ALA A 217 21.74 -19.75 -21.62
N ASP A 218 21.24 -20.26 -22.75
CA ASP A 218 20.31 -21.39 -22.82
C ASP A 218 21.05 -22.73 -22.74
N HIS A 219 20.60 -23.61 -21.84
CA HIS A 219 21.14 -24.95 -21.65
C HIS A 219 20.21 -26.07 -22.15
N GLY A 220 19.08 -25.71 -22.76
CA GLY A 220 18.00 -26.63 -23.13
C GLY A 220 17.01 -26.87 -22.00
N ASP A 221 15.87 -27.48 -22.33
CA ASP A 221 14.81 -27.88 -21.39
C ASP A 221 14.31 -26.75 -20.47
N GLY A 222 14.32 -25.50 -20.95
CA GLY A 222 13.88 -24.32 -20.20
C GLY A 222 14.84 -23.89 -19.08
N THR A 223 16.08 -24.36 -19.09
CA THR A 223 17.12 -24.00 -18.11
C THR A 223 18.08 -22.97 -18.69
N TYR A 224 18.35 -21.92 -17.91
CA TYR A 224 19.17 -20.78 -18.31
C TYR A 224 20.23 -20.47 -17.26
N SER A 225 21.24 -19.68 -17.64
CA SER A 225 22.18 -19.12 -16.66
C SER A 225 22.71 -17.74 -17.04
N VAL A 226 22.99 -16.92 -16.04
CA VAL A 226 23.86 -15.74 -16.15
C VAL A 226 25.12 -15.96 -15.32
N GLN A 227 26.27 -15.51 -15.83
CA GLN A 227 27.58 -15.78 -15.23
C GLN A 227 28.48 -14.55 -15.29
N LYS A 228 29.21 -14.28 -14.21
CA LYS A 228 30.21 -13.20 -14.12
C LYS A 228 31.24 -13.50 -13.03
N ASP A 229 32.52 -13.23 -13.28
CA ASP A 229 33.60 -13.27 -12.29
C ASP A 229 33.67 -14.56 -11.45
N GLY A 230 33.39 -15.72 -12.07
CA GLY A 230 33.37 -17.00 -11.36
C GLY A 230 32.10 -17.26 -10.54
N HIS A 231 31.07 -16.46 -10.68
CA HIS A 231 29.73 -16.69 -10.15
C HIS A 231 28.78 -17.11 -11.27
N ARG A 232 27.91 -18.07 -11.00
CA ARG A 232 26.92 -18.60 -11.95
C ARG A 232 25.57 -18.74 -11.27
N TYR A 233 24.56 -18.11 -11.85
CA TYR A 233 23.17 -18.20 -11.42
C TYR A 233 22.42 -19.03 -12.46
N LEU A 234 21.99 -20.23 -12.08
CA LEU A 234 21.15 -21.10 -12.91
C LEU A 234 19.69 -20.95 -12.47
N PHE A 235 18.78 -21.04 -13.44
CA PHE A 235 17.34 -20.95 -13.20
C PHE A 235 16.54 -21.60 -14.33
N ALA A 236 15.33 -22.05 -14.01
CA ALA A 236 14.33 -22.42 -14.99
C ALA A 236 13.43 -21.22 -15.31
N ALA A 237 13.10 -21.04 -16.59
CA ALA A 237 12.17 -20.00 -17.02
C ALA A 237 11.28 -20.49 -18.16
N ARG A 238 10.04 -19.99 -18.20
CA ARG A 238 9.17 -20.08 -19.36
C ARG A 238 9.17 -18.74 -20.10
N ARG A 239 9.27 -18.82 -21.42
CA ARG A 239 9.28 -17.68 -22.34
C ARG A 239 7.87 -17.46 -22.90
N PHE A 240 7.44 -16.21 -22.94
CA PHE A 240 6.13 -15.77 -23.45
C PHE A 240 6.31 -14.66 -24.49
N GLN A 241 5.21 -14.18 -25.09
CA GLN A 241 5.26 -13.03 -26.00
C GLN A 241 5.76 -11.77 -25.28
N LEU A 242 6.11 -10.73 -26.05
CA LEU A 242 6.75 -9.50 -25.53
C LEU A 242 8.08 -9.75 -24.80
N ASP A 243 8.82 -10.79 -25.20
CA ASP A 243 10.12 -11.12 -24.61
C ASP A 243 10.04 -11.36 -23.08
N HIS A 244 8.89 -11.83 -22.59
CA HIS A 244 8.68 -12.03 -21.16
C HIS A 244 9.36 -13.31 -20.66
N TRP A 245 10.04 -13.17 -19.53
CA TRP A 245 10.76 -14.23 -18.83
C TRP A 245 10.08 -14.52 -17.49
N LEU A 246 9.28 -15.58 -17.43
CA LEU A 246 8.71 -16.06 -16.18
C LEU A 246 9.70 -17.02 -15.51
N VAL A 247 10.57 -16.47 -14.66
CA VAL A 247 11.59 -17.21 -13.90
C VAL A 247 10.95 -17.86 -12.66
N ALA A 248 11.16 -19.16 -12.46
CA ALA A 248 10.64 -19.87 -11.29
C ALA A 248 11.55 -19.66 -10.07
N PRO A 249 11.11 -18.96 -8.99
CA PRO A 249 11.99 -18.62 -7.87
C PRO A 249 12.61 -19.83 -7.16
N ALA A 250 11.86 -20.93 -7.07
CA ALA A 250 12.34 -22.18 -6.44
C ALA A 250 13.44 -22.89 -7.24
N SER A 251 13.63 -22.56 -8.52
CA SER A 251 14.65 -23.16 -9.39
C SER A 251 16.01 -22.46 -9.32
N LEU A 252 16.10 -21.34 -8.60
CA LEU A 252 17.33 -20.54 -8.54
C LEU A 252 18.44 -21.27 -7.80
N GLU A 253 19.59 -21.39 -8.47
CA GLU A 253 20.82 -21.93 -7.90
C GLU A 253 21.97 -20.95 -8.14
N HIS A 254 22.70 -20.58 -7.08
CA HIS A 254 23.93 -19.81 -7.19
C HIS A 254 25.13 -20.73 -6.97
N HIS A 255 26.14 -20.64 -7.83
CA HIS A 255 27.38 -21.38 -7.75
C HIS A 255 28.59 -20.47 -7.90
N GLU A 256 29.64 -20.75 -7.13
CA GLU A 256 30.93 -20.06 -7.17
C GLU A 256 32.03 -20.99 -7.64
N TYR A 257 32.94 -20.47 -8.48
CA TYR A 257 34.08 -21.20 -9.00
C TYR A 257 35.27 -21.05 -8.06
N ILE A 258 35.42 -22.00 -7.14
CA ILE A 258 36.43 -22.02 -6.08
C ILE A 258 37.33 -23.24 -6.28
N ASN A 259 38.66 -23.03 -6.23
CA ASN A 259 39.67 -24.09 -6.32
C ASN A 259 39.53 -25.02 -7.54
N GLY A 260 39.09 -24.49 -8.68
CA GLY A 260 38.97 -25.25 -9.93
C GLY A 260 37.63 -25.98 -10.13
N SER A 261 36.66 -25.79 -9.24
CA SER A 261 35.35 -26.44 -9.29
C SER A 261 34.21 -25.48 -8.94
N TRP A 262 33.03 -25.69 -9.51
CA TRP A 262 31.80 -25.00 -9.11
C TRP A 262 31.26 -25.58 -7.80
N GLN A 263 30.97 -24.72 -6.82
CA GLN A 263 30.40 -25.08 -5.53
C GLN A 263 29.12 -24.26 -5.28
N PRO A 264 28.09 -24.83 -4.65
CA PRO A 264 26.88 -24.06 -4.28
C PRO A 264 27.21 -22.88 -3.37
N SER A 265 26.51 -21.77 -3.55
CA SER A 265 26.58 -20.55 -2.73
C SER A 265 25.18 -19.99 -2.48
N GLU A 266 25.08 -18.99 -1.61
CA GLU A 266 23.80 -18.41 -1.20
C GLU A 266 23.19 -17.56 -2.33
N VAL A 267 21.87 -17.64 -2.49
CA VAL A 267 21.14 -16.81 -3.46
C VAL A 267 20.94 -15.44 -2.84
N ASP A 268 21.72 -14.47 -3.30
CA ASP A 268 21.68 -13.09 -2.81
C ASP A 268 21.53 -12.07 -3.95
N VAL A 269 20.36 -11.41 -4.07
CA VAL A 269 20.11 -10.37 -5.08
C VAL A 269 20.95 -9.09 -4.87
N ILE A 270 21.31 -8.74 -3.63
CA ILE A 270 22.14 -7.58 -3.32
C ILE A 270 23.56 -7.84 -3.82
N ASP A 271 24.09 -9.03 -3.56
CA ASP A 271 25.39 -9.47 -4.09
C ASP A 271 25.36 -9.58 -5.62
N PHE A 272 24.30 -10.15 -6.19
CA PHE A 272 24.09 -10.19 -7.64
C PHE A 272 24.16 -8.79 -8.27
N VAL A 273 23.37 -7.83 -7.78
CA VAL A 273 23.37 -6.47 -8.33
C VAL A 273 24.71 -5.77 -8.11
N THR A 274 25.36 -5.98 -6.97
CA THR A 274 26.70 -5.45 -6.70
C THR A 274 27.72 -5.95 -7.71
N ARG A 275 27.61 -7.21 -8.15
CA ARG A 275 28.51 -7.80 -9.15
C ARG A 275 28.18 -7.35 -10.57
N PHE A 276 26.91 -7.34 -10.93
CA PHE A 276 26.44 -7.03 -12.29
C PHE A 276 26.19 -5.54 -12.52
N TYR A 277 26.54 -4.64 -11.59
CA TYR A 277 26.16 -3.22 -11.66
C TYR A 277 26.54 -2.55 -12.98
N GLN A 278 27.68 -2.92 -13.58
CA GLN A 278 28.13 -2.37 -14.87
C GLN A 278 27.26 -2.83 -16.04
N GLU A 279 26.93 -4.13 -16.12
CA GLU A 279 26.03 -4.71 -17.11
C GLU A 279 24.60 -4.17 -16.95
N LEU A 280 24.20 -3.95 -15.70
CA LEU A 280 22.94 -3.28 -15.34
C LEU A 280 22.97 -1.77 -15.61
N THR A 281 24.06 -1.22 -16.16
CA THR A 281 24.24 0.21 -16.49
C THR A 281 24.12 1.16 -15.29
N LEU A 282 24.28 0.63 -14.08
CA LEU A 282 24.26 1.37 -12.83
C LEU A 282 25.62 2.03 -12.59
N SER A 283 25.64 3.29 -12.13
CA SER A 283 26.90 3.96 -11.79
C SER A 283 27.35 3.64 -10.35
N GLU A 284 28.66 3.76 -10.08
CA GLU A 284 29.19 3.61 -8.71
C GLU A 284 28.54 4.59 -7.71
N ALA A 285 28.08 5.74 -8.18
CA ALA A 285 27.40 6.74 -7.36
C ALA A 285 25.95 6.35 -6.99
N GLN A 286 25.28 5.58 -7.84
CA GLN A 286 23.87 5.18 -7.66
C GLN A 286 23.73 3.84 -6.96
N LEU A 287 24.73 2.97 -7.12
CA LEU A 287 24.73 1.62 -6.56
C LEU A 287 24.36 1.59 -5.07
N PRO A 288 24.97 2.38 -4.17
CA PRO A 288 24.64 2.31 -2.73
C PRO A 288 23.15 2.57 -2.45
N THR A 289 22.57 3.63 -3.02
CA THR A 289 21.15 3.95 -2.82
C THR A 289 20.24 2.88 -3.42
N TYR A 290 20.62 2.26 -4.55
CA TYR A 290 19.83 1.19 -5.14
C TYR A 290 19.85 -0.09 -4.27
N LEU A 291 20.99 -0.40 -3.64
CA LEU A 291 21.09 -1.50 -2.67
C LEU A 291 20.24 -1.25 -1.41
N GLU A 292 20.12 0.02 -0.97
CA GLU A 292 19.20 0.39 0.11
C GLU A 292 17.73 0.18 -0.31
N GLU A 293 17.35 0.58 -1.52
CA GLU A 293 15.99 0.36 -2.05
C GLU A 293 15.66 -1.14 -2.17
N LEU A 294 16.62 -1.97 -2.59
CA LEU A 294 16.47 -3.43 -2.60
C LEU A 294 16.31 -4.00 -1.20
N SER A 295 17.12 -3.57 -0.23
CA SER A 295 17.03 -4.04 1.16
C SER A 295 15.67 -3.71 1.78
N SER A 296 15.13 -2.53 1.48
CA SER A 296 13.78 -2.14 1.90
C SER A 296 12.70 -2.96 1.19
N THR A 297 12.87 -3.23 -0.10
CA THR A 297 11.97 -4.10 -0.89
C THR A 297 11.91 -5.52 -0.32
N LEU A 298 13.07 -6.11 0.02
CA LEU A 298 13.18 -7.43 0.67
C LEU A 298 12.52 -7.43 2.05
N SER A 299 12.72 -6.35 2.83
CA SER A 299 12.10 -6.20 4.16
C SER A 299 10.57 -6.13 4.06
N SER A 300 10.04 -5.37 3.09
CA SER A 300 8.60 -5.33 2.77
C SER A 300 8.08 -6.70 2.38
N HIS A 301 8.84 -7.46 1.58
CA HIS A 301 8.48 -8.82 1.22
C HIS A 301 8.42 -9.76 2.43
N CYS A 302 9.40 -9.72 3.34
CA CYS A 302 9.37 -10.49 4.58
C CYS A 302 8.16 -10.17 5.47
N TYR A 303 7.81 -8.88 5.58
CA TYR A 303 6.59 -8.46 6.26
C TYR A 303 5.35 -9.12 5.61
N LYS A 304 5.23 -9.03 4.29
CA LYS A 304 4.08 -9.55 3.56
C LYS A 304 3.97 -11.08 3.58
N GLN A 305 5.09 -11.81 3.64
CA GLN A 305 5.08 -13.27 3.85
C GLN A 305 4.40 -13.66 5.17
N VAL A 306 4.47 -12.81 6.20
CA VAL A 306 3.85 -13.08 7.51
C VAL A 306 2.41 -12.58 7.57
N HIS A 307 2.11 -11.46 6.89
CA HIS A 307 0.88 -10.71 7.09
C HIS A 307 -0.14 -10.79 5.95
N SER A 308 0.24 -11.30 4.77
CA SER A 308 -0.68 -11.46 3.63
C SER A 308 -1.34 -12.83 3.72
N THR A 309 -2.26 -12.97 4.67
CA THR A 309 -2.87 -14.26 5.03
C THR A 309 -4.13 -14.61 4.24
N HIS A 310 -4.67 -13.67 3.46
CA HIS A 310 -5.86 -13.92 2.65
C HIS A 310 -5.46 -14.56 1.32
N ASP A 311 -6.10 -15.67 0.97
CA ASP A 311 -5.95 -16.28 -0.35
C ASP A 311 -6.77 -15.52 -1.41
N SER A 312 -6.42 -15.72 -2.68
CA SER A 312 -7.04 -15.04 -3.80
C SER A 312 -8.55 -15.32 -3.90
N ALA A 313 -8.98 -16.53 -3.55
CA ALA A 313 -10.39 -16.91 -3.56
C ALA A 313 -11.19 -16.20 -2.46
N GLY A 314 -10.63 -16.08 -1.25
CA GLY A 314 -11.21 -15.39 -0.12
C GLY A 314 -11.30 -13.89 -0.35
N LEU A 315 -10.27 -13.26 -0.91
CA LEU A 315 -10.34 -11.85 -1.33
C LEU A 315 -11.43 -11.63 -2.38
N ALA A 316 -11.55 -12.54 -3.36
CA ALA A 316 -12.57 -12.47 -4.41
C ALA A 316 -14.00 -12.68 -3.87
N GLN A 317 -14.18 -13.09 -2.60
CA GLN A 317 -15.50 -13.13 -1.98
C GLN A 317 -16.03 -11.75 -1.58
N PHE A 318 -15.15 -10.74 -1.52
CA PHE A 318 -15.46 -9.38 -1.07
C PHE A 318 -16.15 -9.35 0.31
N PRO A 319 -15.45 -9.80 1.38
CA PRO A 319 -16.05 -9.84 2.70
C PRO A 319 -16.33 -8.43 3.25
N GLY A 320 -17.46 -8.30 3.96
CA GLY A 320 -17.88 -7.04 4.58
C GLY A 320 -18.62 -6.11 3.61
N THR A 321 -18.58 -4.82 3.90
CA THR A 321 -19.12 -3.77 3.02
C THR A 321 -18.19 -3.55 1.80
N ALA A 322 -18.71 -2.93 0.73
CA ALA A 322 -17.90 -2.62 -0.46
C ALA A 322 -16.61 -1.85 -0.12
N ALA A 323 -16.70 -0.85 0.78
CA ALA A 323 -15.53 -0.10 1.25
C ALA A 323 -14.53 -0.97 2.02
N GLN A 324 -14.99 -1.80 2.95
CA GLN A 324 -14.14 -2.72 3.71
C GLN A 324 -13.44 -3.73 2.79
N SER A 325 -14.18 -4.36 1.88
CA SER A 325 -13.60 -5.32 0.93
C SER A 325 -12.59 -4.65 -0.01
N PHE A 326 -12.88 -3.44 -0.45
CA PHE A 326 -12.00 -2.70 -1.35
C PHE A 326 -10.67 -2.37 -0.68
N GLN A 327 -10.71 -1.86 0.55
CA GLN A 327 -9.53 -1.52 1.32
C GLN A 327 -8.75 -2.75 1.80
N LEU A 328 -9.45 -3.89 1.98
CA LEU A 328 -8.80 -5.18 2.21
C LEU A 328 -8.03 -5.65 0.97
N VAL A 329 -8.60 -5.55 -0.22
CA VAL A 329 -7.89 -5.86 -1.48
C VAL A 329 -6.69 -4.92 -1.64
N GLU A 330 -6.87 -3.62 -1.46
CA GLU A 330 -5.81 -2.61 -1.60
C GLU A 330 -4.61 -2.90 -0.69
N SER A 331 -4.83 -3.24 0.58
CA SER A 331 -3.77 -3.57 1.54
C SER A 331 -3.19 -4.98 1.41
N SER A 332 -3.81 -5.85 0.60
CA SER A 332 -3.35 -7.24 0.40
C SER A 332 -2.44 -7.40 -0.81
N MET A 333 -2.21 -6.34 -1.58
CA MET A 333 -1.32 -6.38 -2.74
C MET A 333 0.13 -6.64 -2.33
N THR A 334 0.73 -7.67 -2.91
CA THR A 334 2.06 -8.16 -2.53
C THR A 334 3.19 -7.71 -3.44
N GLU A 335 2.94 -7.60 -4.75
CA GLU A 335 4.03 -7.42 -5.72
C GLU A 335 4.53 -5.97 -5.79
N GLY A 336 3.62 -4.98 -5.80
CA GLY A 336 3.94 -3.60 -6.18
C GLY A 336 3.94 -3.42 -7.69
N HIS A 337 4.75 -2.49 -8.22
CA HIS A 337 4.87 -2.34 -9.68
C HIS A 337 5.51 -3.60 -10.30
N PRO A 338 4.94 -4.18 -11.37
CA PRO A 338 5.38 -5.47 -11.89
C PRO A 338 6.74 -5.40 -12.61
N CYS A 339 7.07 -4.28 -13.27
CA CYS A 339 8.38 -4.12 -13.96
C CYS A 339 9.54 -3.79 -13.02
N PHE A 340 9.42 -2.75 -12.18
CA PHE A 340 10.52 -2.30 -11.31
C PHE A 340 10.93 -3.39 -10.31
N VAL A 341 12.21 -3.74 -10.27
CA VAL A 341 12.78 -4.68 -9.30
C VAL A 341 12.82 -4.05 -7.91
N ALA A 342 13.42 -2.86 -7.79
CA ALA A 342 13.45 -2.09 -6.55
C ALA A 342 12.19 -1.20 -6.43
N ASN A 343 11.02 -1.84 -6.30
CA ASN A 343 9.72 -1.16 -6.33
C ASN A 343 9.23 -0.66 -4.96
N ASN A 344 9.81 -1.18 -3.88
CA ASN A 344 9.31 -1.03 -2.53
C ASN A 344 10.36 -0.36 -1.61
N GLY A 345 11.06 0.66 -2.12
CA GLY A 345 12.13 1.37 -1.41
C GLY A 345 11.69 2.19 -0.20
N ARG A 346 10.71 3.10 -0.36
CA ARG A 346 10.19 4.02 0.69
C ARG A 346 11.26 4.67 1.56
N MET A 347 12.38 5.07 0.94
CA MET A 347 13.52 5.61 1.68
C MET A 347 13.10 6.88 2.44
N GLY A 348 13.33 6.86 3.76
CA GLY A 348 12.89 7.87 4.71
C GLY A 348 11.89 7.36 5.75
N ILE A 349 11.22 6.22 5.51
CA ILE A 349 10.34 5.58 6.49
C ILE A 349 11.15 4.63 7.38
N GLY A 350 11.20 4.92 8.69
CA GLY A 350 11.80 4.01 9.68
C GLY A 350 10.85 2.86 10.06
N ARG A 351 11.35 1.86 10.81
CA ARG A 351 10.55 0.67 11.19
C ARG A 351 9.22 1.00 11.87
N SER A 352 9.22 1.92 12.83
CA SER A 352 8.00 2.32 13.54
C SER A 352 6.98 3.02 12.64
N ASP A 353 7.47 3.79 11.67
CA ASP A 353 6.66 4.51 10.70
C ASP A 353 6.13 3.58 9.61
N TYR A 354 6.89 2.54 9.25
CA TYR A 354 6.47 1.53 8.28
C TYR A 354 5.14 0.90 8.70
N LEU A 355 5.03 0.47 9.95
CA LEU A 355 3.79 -0.13 10.47
C LEU A 355 2.58 0.81 10.43
N ARG A 356 2.80 2.12 10.41
CA ARG A 356 1.74 3.13 10.40
C ARG A 356 1.37 3.63 9.02
N TYR A 357 2.32 3.69 8.09
CA TYR A 357 2.17 4.42 6.83
C TYR A 357 2.36 3.56 5.58
N ALA A 358 2.92 2.35 5.70
CA ALA A 358 3.06 1.46 4.55
C ALA A 358 1.69 0.83 4.19
N PRO A 359 1.26 0.88 2.91
CA PRO A 359 -0.07 0.44 2.51
C PRO A 359 -0.35 -1.04 2.81
N GLU A 360 0.66 -1.90 2.75
CA GLU A 360 0.54 -3.33 3.01
C GLU A 360 0.21 -3.68 4.47
N THR A 361 0.26 -2.72 5.39
CA THR A 361 -0.14 -2.94 6.80
C THR A 361 -1.65 -2.82 6.98
N GLY A 362 -2.34 -2.15 6.04
CA GLY A 362 -3.75 -1.77 6.17
C GLY A 362 -4.02 -0.86 7.36
N ALA A 363 -2.99 -0.21 7.92
CA ALA A 363 -3.15 0.57 9.12
C ALA A 363 -3.99 1.82 8.89
N ALA A 364 -4.90 2.05 9.82
CA ALA A 364 -5.61 3.32 9.91
C ALA A 364 -4.71 4.39 10.55
N LEU A 365 -4.82 5.62 10.02
CA LEU A 365 -4.12 6.79 10.53
C LEU A 365 -5.01 8.04 10.45
N ASN A 366 -4.81 8.97 11.38
CA ASN A 366 -5.42 10.29 11.28
C ASN A 366 -4.48 11.24 10.53
N LEU A 367 -5.01 11.99 9.56
CA LEU A 367 -4.23 13.01 8.86
C LEU A 367 -4.01 14.24 9.76
N GLY A 368 -2.99 15.01 9.49
CA GLY A 368 -2.76 16.30 10.14
C GLY A 368 -3.55 17.42 9.50
N TRP A 369 -3.88 18.45 10.27
CA TRP A 369 -4.39 19.73 9.77
C TRP A 369 -3.44 20.88 10.09
N ALA A 370 -3.19 21.71 9.09
CA ALA A 370 -2.42 22.94 9.24
C ALA A 370 -3.21 24.14 8.69
N ALA A 371 -3.07 25.29 9.34
CA ALA A 371 -3.46 26.58 8.79
C ALA A 371 -2.26 27.22 8.10
N ALA A 372 -2.40 27.51 6.81
CA ALA A 372 -1.40 28.17 5.99
C ALA A 372 -1.85 29.57 5.59
N HIS A 373 -1.00 30.57 5.80
CA HIS A 373 -1.33 31.95 5.50
C HIS A 373 -1.48 32.17 3.98
N LYS A 374 -2.46 32.97 3.55
CA LYS A 374 -2.81 33.21 2.13
C LYS A 374 -1.70 33.91 1.32
N SER A 375 -0.70 34.48 1.99
CA SER A 375 0.53 34.97 1.32
C SER A 375 1.46 33.85 0.82
N ARG A 376 1.18 32.61 1.21
CA ARG A 376 1.97 31.40 0.92
C ARG A 376 1.12 30.31 0.28
N ALA A 377 -0.13 30.17 0.71
CA ALA A 377 -1.04 29.15 0.25
C ALA A 377 -2.09 29.69 -0.73
N GLN A 378 -2.43 28.85 -1.71
CA GLN A 378 -3.52 29.07 -2.66
C GLN A 378 -4.42 27.84 -2.69
N PHE A 379 -5.72 28.07 -2.72
CA PHE A 379 -6.75 27.04 -2.91
C PHE A 379 -7.38 27.23 -4.29
N ASP A 380 -7.53 26.13 -5.02
CA ASP A 380 -8.15 26.08 -6.33
C ASP A 380 -9.13 24.88 -6.35
N ALA A 381 -10.24 25.01 -7.07
CA ALA A 381 -11.28 23.98 -7.17
C ALA A 381 -12.03 24.09 -8.50
N ILE A 382 -12.82 23.07 -8.83
CA ILE A 382 -13.77 23.11 -9.94
C ILE A 382 -14.87 24.16 -9.71
N ASP A 383 -15.52 24.63 -10.78
CA ASP A 383 -16.48 25.74 -10.72
C ASP A 383 -17.68 25.51 -9.79
N THR A 384 -18.08 24.25 -9.59
CA THR A 384 -19.22 23.89 -8.75
C THR A 384 -18.89 23.82 -7.26
N LEU A 385 -17.64 24.06 -6.87
CA LEU A 385 -17.15 23.88 -5.51
C LEU A 385 -16.38 25.11 -5.04
N ASN A 386 -16.64 25.54 -3.80
CA ASN A 386 -15.82 26.55 -3.11
C ASN A 386 -15.21 25.99 -1.84
N TYR A 387 -14.27 26.76 -1.28
CA TYR A 387 -13.50 26.38 -0.10
C TYR A 387 -14.37 25.98 1.12
N GLU A 388 -15.39 26.77 1.45
CA GLU A 388 -16.23 26.49 2.63
C GLU A 388 -17.14 25.29 2.39
N SER A 389 -17.70 25.13 1.17
CA SER A 389 -18.49 23.95 0.84
C SER A 389 -17.65 22.67 0.83
N LEU A 390 -16.38 22.74 0.42
CA LEU A 390 -15.47 21.61 0.52
C LEU A 390 -15.27 21.24 1.99
N LEU A 391 -14.85 22.19 2.84
CA LEU A 391 -14.61 21.89 4.25
C LEU A 391 -15.86 21.34 4.95
N ALA A 392 -17.04 21.91 4.70
CA ALA A 392 -18.30 21.42 5.27
C ALA A 392 -18.66 19.99 4.82
N SER A 393 -18.15 19.53 3.68
CA SER A 393 -18.32 18.14 3.21
C SER A 393 -17.26 17.18 3.73
N GLN A 394 -16.09 17.68 4.16
CA GLN A 394 -14.93 16.87 4.55
C GLN A 394 -14.66 16.86 6.06
N LEU A 395 -15.29 17.77 6.81
CA LEU A 395 -15.15 17.91 8.25
C LEU A 395 -16.53 17.91 8.88
N ASP A 396 -16.69 17.24 10.01
CA ASP A 396 -17.87 17.47 10.83
C ASP A 396 -17.80 18.83 11.55
N ASP A 397 -18.94 19.32 12.01
CA ASP A 397 -19.06 20.62 12.69
C ASP A 397 -18.22 20.71 13.98
N GLY A 398 -18.01 19.57 14.65
CA GLY A 398 -17.20 19.46 15.86
C GLY A 398 -15.72 19.64 15.55
N GLU A 399 -15.20 18.85 14.61
CA GLU A 399 -13.81 18.93 14.14
C GLU A 399 -13.50 20.33 13.59
N ARG A 400 -14.39 20.88 12.74
CA ARG A 400 -14.21 22.25 12.21
C ARG A 400 -14.08 23.27 13.34
N LYS A 401 -14.95 23.21 14.34
CA LYS A 401 -14.91 24.13 15.49
C LYS A 401 -13.63 23.96 16.32
N GLU A 402 -13.13 22.75 16.48
CA GLU A 402 -11.87 22.50 17.20
C GLU A 402 -10.67 23.10 16.46
N LEU A 403 -10.61 22.93 15.13
CA LEU A 403 -9.57 23.52 14.29
C LEU A 403 -9.60 25.04 14.33
N ASP A 404 -10.79 25.65 14.22
CA ASP A 404 -10.97 27.10 14.30
C ASP A 404 -10.53 27.65 15.67
N GLN A 405 -10.86 26.94 16.76
CA GLN A 405 -10.39 27.31 18.09
C GLN A 405 -8.88 27.15 18.26
N ALA A 406 -8.28 26.09 17.70
CA ALA A 406 -6.84 25.90 17.70
C ALA A 406 -6.13 27.04 16.96
N LEU A 407 -6.66 27.44 15.81
CA LEU A 407 -6.14 28.57 15.04
C LEU A 407 -6.28 29.88 15.84
N ALA A 408 -7.47 30.18 16.38
CA ALA A 408 -7.69 31.38 17.18
C ALA A 408 -6.73 31.47 18.39
N ARG A 409 -6.48 30.36 19.08
CA ARG A 409 -5.47 30.28 20.15
C ARG A 409 -4.06 30.56 19.63
N ALA A 410 -3.69 29.99 18.48
CA ALA A 410 -2.36 30.15 17.90
C ALA A 410 -2.08 31.57 17.38
N LEU A 411 -3.12 32.32 17.00
CA LEU A 411 -3.05 33.70 16.50
C LEU A 411 -3.17 34.76 17.59
N PHE A 412 -3.58 34.39 18.82
CA PHE A 412 -3.76 35.34 19.92
C PHE A 412 -2.49 36.19 20.14
N GLY A 413 -2.63 37.51 20.01
CA GLY A 413 -1.54 38.47 20.21
C GLY A 413 -0.57 38.64 19.02
N THR A 414 -0.81 37.99 17.88
CA THR A 414 0.10 38.03 16.70
C THR A 414 -0.24 39.15 15.70
N GLY A 415 -1.45 39.71 15.76
CA GLY A 415 -1.95 40.72 14.81
C GLY A 415 -2.59 40.15 13.55
N TYR A 416 -2.46 38.83 13.30
CA TYR A 416 -3.15 38.14 12.22
C TYR A 416 -4.58 37.75 12.59
N SER A 417 -5.43 37.63 11.57
CA SER A 417 -6.81 37.17 11.65
C SER A 417 -6.97 35.76 11.06
N ALA A 418 -8.00 35.02 11.48
CA ALA A 418 -8.20 33.64 11.01
C ALA A 418 -8.55 33.59 9.50
N GLU A 419 -9.20 34.63 9.00
CA GLU A 419 -9.62 34.82 7.62
C GLU A 419 -8.43 34.97 6.65
N GLU A 420 -7.22 35.20 7.17
CA GLU A 420 -5.98 35.24 6.39
C GLU A 420 -5.35 33.87 6.15
N TYR A 421 -5.99 32.79 6.63
CA TYR A 421 -5.47 31.43 6.53
C TYR A 421 -6.36 30.50 5.70
N ILE A 422 -5.75 29.44 5.19
CA ILE A 422 -6.36 28.29 4.54
C ILE A 422 -5.99 27.05 5.36
N LEU A 423 -6.99 26.32 5.86
CA LEU A 423 -6.85 24.98 6.38
C LEU A 423 -6.50 24.00 5.26
N MET A 424 -5.46 23.20 5.48
CA MET A 424 -5.04 22.15 4.56
C MET A 424 -4.61 20.88 5.30
N PRO A 425 -4.88 19.69 4.75
CA PRO A 425 -4.43 18.44 5.33
C PRO A 425 -2.94 18.22 5.04
N VAL A 426 -2.27 17.54 5.96
CA VAL A 426 -0.83 17.27 5.92
C VAL A 426 -0.58 15.86 6.42
N HIS A 427 0.25 15.10 5.71
CA HIS A 427 0.69 13.80 6.22
C HIS A 427 1.45 13.96 7.56
N PRO A 428 1.13 13.20 8.62
CA PRO A 428 1.82 13.29 9.91
C PRO A 428 3.35 13.12 9.82
N TRP A 429 3.82 12.07 9.12
CA TRP A 429 5.24 11.90 8.79
C TRP A 429 5.87 13.13 8.13
N GLN A 430 5.19 13.77 7.17
CA GLN A 430 5.70 14.96 6.49
C GLN A 430 5.82 16.14 7.47
N TRP A 431 4.84 16.31 8.36
CA TRP A 431 4.93 17.32 9.41
C TRP A 431 6.13 17.08 10.31
N GLU A 432 6.24 15.88 10.88
CA GLU A 432 7.26 15.52 11.86
C GLU A 432 8.68 15.56 11.28
N ASN A 433 8.89 14.93 10.12
CA ASN A 433 10.23 14.68 9.57
C ASN A 433 10.72 15.75 8.59
N ARG A 434 9.83 16.64 8.13
CA ARG A 434 10.18 17.63 7.10
C ARG A 434 9.75 19.04 7.48
N LEU A 435 8.46 19.30 7.67
CA LEU A 435 7.96 20.68 7.82
C LEU A 435 8.37 21.31 9.15
N SER A 436 8.31 20.54 10.25
CA SER A 436 8.67 21.02 11.60
C SER A 436 10.10 21.56 11.69
N VAL A 437 11.01 21.04 10.85
CA VAL A 437 12.43 21.43 10.79
C VAL A 437 12.68 22.38 9.62
N THR A 438 12.33 21.96 8.40
CA THR A 438 12.69 22.66 7.16
C THR A 438 11.90 23.96 6.99
N PHE A 439 10.66 24.00 7.48
CA PHE A 439 9.76 25.16 7.42
C PHE A 439 9.67 25.87 8.78
N ALA A 440 10.61 25.60 9.70
CA ALA A 440 10.62 26.18 11.06
C ALA A 440 10.54 27.71 11.06
N ASN A 441 11.14 28.37 10.06
CA ASN A 441 11.05 29.82 9.90
C ASN A 441 9.60 30.30 9.65
N ASP A 442 8.86 29.58 8.81
CA ASP A 442 7.47 29.90 8.48
C ASP A 442 6.54 29.56 9.66
N ILE A 443 6.84 28.47 10.39
CA ILE A 443 6.14 28.09 11.62
C ILE A 443 6.33 29.15 12.72
N ALA A 444 7.57 29.56 12.97
CA ALA A 444 7.90 30.57 13.99
C ALA A 444 7.26 31.93 13.68
N ARG A 445 7.09 32.26 12.40
CA ARG A 445 6.41 33.49 11.92
C ARG A 445 4.91 33.33 11.72
N LYS A 446 4.33 32.22 12.15
CA LYS A 446 2.90 31.91 12.02
C LYS A 446 2.40 31.94 10.57
N GLN A 447 3.28 31.74 9.59
CA GLN A 447 2.86 31.55 8.19
C GLN A 447 2.31 30.14 7.95
N LEU A 448 2.73 29.18 8.78
CA LEU A 448 2.22 27.81 8.82
C LEU A 448 2.00 27.41 10.28
N ILE A 449 0.82 26.89 10.61
CA ILE A 449 0.44 26.56 11.99
C ILE A 449 -0.15 25.16 12.03
N TRP A 450 0.39 24.27 12.86
CA TRP A 450 -0.23 22.98 13.15
C TRP A 450 -1.45 23.15 14.03
N LEU A 451 -2.56 22.51 13.66
CA LEU A 451 -3.82 22.60 14.39
C LEU A 451 -4.18 21.31 15.13
N GLY A 452 -3.71 20.16 14.66
CA GLY A 452 -4.03 18.86 15.24
C GLY A 452 -4.14 17.78 14.19
N THR A 453 -4.72 16.65 14.58
CA THR A 453 -5.03 15.51 13.70
C THR A 453 -6.53 15.42 13.46
N SER A 454 -6.93 14.79 12.37
CA SER A 454 -8.32 14.58 12.02
C SER A 454 -9.04 13.67 13.01
N HIS A 455 -10.37 13.80 13.06
CA HIS A 455 -11.22 12.82 13.77
C HIS A 455 -11.35 11.55 12.92
N ASP A 456 -11.55 11.73 11.62
CA ASP A 456 -11.60 10.64 10.65
C ASP A 456 -10.28 9.88 10.58
N GLU A 457 -10.41 8.58 10.36
CA GLU A 457 -9.33 7.64 10.15
C GLU A 457 -9.24 7.28 8.66
N TYR A 458 -8.02 7.15 8.17
CA TYR A 458 -7.72 6.93 6.76
C TYR A 458 -6.80 5.74 6.57
N GLN A 459 -6.90 5.07 5.43
CA GLN A 459 -5.94 4.05 4.99
C GLN A 459 -5.06 4.58 3.85
N ALA A 460 -3.75 4.38 3.96
CA ALA A 460 -2.82 4.63 2.87
C ALA A 460 -3.13 3.68 1.70
N GLN A 461 -3.31 4.23 0.50
CA GLN A 461 -3.43 3.46 -0.74
C GLN A 461 -2.03 3.06 -1.26
N GLN A 462 -1.93 2.23 -2.29
CA GLN A 462 -0.66 1.76 -2.87
C GLN A 462 0.33 2.89 -3.22
N SER A 463 -0.16 4.09 -3.54
CA SER A 463 0.65 5.31 -3.73
C SER A 463 1.41 5.80 -2.48
N ILE A 464 1.10 5.23 -1.30
CA ILE A 464 1.52 5.62 0.05
C ILE A 464 0.90 6.94 0.53
N ARG A 465 0.85 7.95 -0.34
CA ARG A 465 0.51 9.34 0.00
C ARG A 465 -0.93 9.77 -0.33
N THR A 466 -1.75 8.84 -0.82
CA THR A 466 -3.18 9.02 -1.05
C THR A 466 -3.94 8.20 -0.02
N PHE A 467 -4.99 8.79 0.53
CA PHE A 467 -5.65 8.30 1.73
C PHE A 467 -7.14 8.14 1.48
N PHE A 468 -7.64 6.91 1.63
CA PHE A 468 -9.08 6.61 1.61
C PHE A 468 -9.67 6.79 3.00
N ASN A 469 -10.83 7.43 3.11
CA ASN A 469 -11.48 7.68 4.39
C ASN A 469 -12.21 6.42 4.87
N LEU A 470 -11.79 5.83 5.99
CA LEU A 470 -12.39 4.65 6.59
C LEU A 470 -13.63 4.98 7.42
N SER A 471 -13.64 6.17 8.05
CA SER A 471 -14.72 6.63 8.92
C SER A 471 -15.99 6.98 8.13
N ASP A 472 -15.81 7.65 7.00
CA ASP A 472 -16.87 7.96 6.03
C ASP A 472 -16.36 7.69 4.60
N PRO A 473 -16.59 6.48 4.07
CA PRO A 473 -16.14 6.08 2.73
C PRO A 473 -16.67 6.95 1.58
N THR A 474 -17.70 7.77 1.81
CA THR A 474 -18.26 8.66 0.79
C THR A 474 -17.49 9.97 0.64
N ARG A 475 -16.67 10.34 1.65
CA ARG A 475 -15.78 11.50 1.61
C ARG A 475 -14.65 11.29 0.62
N HIS A 476 -14.05 12.39 0.18
CA HIS A 476 -13.00 12.37 -0.84
C HIS A 476 -11.75 11.68 -0.32
N TYR A 477 -11.00 11.05 -1.23
CA TYR A 477 -9.60 10.76 -0.94
C TYR A 477 -8.86 12.06 -0.68
N VAL A 478 -7.86 11.99 0.19
CA VAL A 478 -6.90 13.08 0.38
C VAL A 478 -5.54 12.61 -0.13
N LYS A 479 -4.94 13.32 -1.07
CA LYS A 479 -3.55 13.09 -1.50
C LYS A 479 -2.67 14.21 -0.95
N THR A 480 -1.54 13.85 -0.35
CA THR A 480 -0.66 14.80 0.34
C THR A 480 0.77 14.72 -0.19
N ALA A 481 1.56 15.78 0.02
CA ALA A 481 3.00 15.70 -0.17
C ALA A 481 3.66 14.79 0.90
N MET A 482 4.52 13.87 0.48
CA MET A 482 5.33 13.04 1.37
C MET A 482 6.75 12.88 0.79
N SER A 483 7.75 13.50 1.39
CA SER A 483 9.13 13.55 0.86
C SER A 483 9.94 12.29 1.18
N ILE A 484 9.42 11.15 0.73
CA ILE A 484 10.10 9.84 0.67
C ILE A 484 10.50 9.54 -0.77
N LEU A 485 11.54 8.72 -0.96
CA LEU A 485 11.97 8.24 -2.27
C LEU A 485 11.43 6.82 -2.49
N ASN A 486 10.75 6.59 -3.61
CA ASN A 486 10.27 5.26 -4.00
C ASN A 486 10.27 5.14 -5.53
N MET A 487 10.85 4.07 -6.08
CA MET A 487 10.92 3.83 -7.54
C MET A 487 11.57 4.98 -8.31
N GLY A 488 12.64 5.57 -7.77
CA GLY A 488 13.32 6.69 -8.44
C GLY A 488 12.59 8.03 -8.40
N PHE A 489 11.47 8.14 -7.67
CA PHE A 489 10.72 9.39 -7.52
C PHE A 489 10.59 9.81 -6.06
N MET A 490 10.92 11.09 -5.81
CA MET A 490 10.49 11.77 -4.59
C MET A 490 8.98 11.96 -4.62
N ARG A 491 8.25 11.43 -3.63
CA ARG A 491 6.78 11.46 -3.55
C ARG A 491 6.21 12.82 -3.08
N GLY A 492 6.81 13.93 -3.54
CA GLY A 492 6.35 15.31 -3.30
C GLY A 492 5.21 15.74 -4.23
N LEU A 493 4.43 16.75 -3.84
CA LEU A 493 3.30 17.27 -4.61
C LEU A 493 3.55 18.75 -4.97
N SER A 494 3.50 19.08 -6.26
CA SER A 494 3.88 20.41 -6.77
C SER A 494 2.79 21.45 -6.54
N ALA A 495 3.09 22.51 -5.78
CA ALA A 495 2.17 23.63 -5.60
C ALA A 495 1.82 24.35 -6.93
N GLU A 496 2.73 24.35 -7.90
CA GLU A 496 2.47 24.92 -9.24
C GLU A 496 1.49 24.06 -10.03
N TYR A 497 1.56 22.73 -9.90
CA TYR A 497 0.63 21.82 -10.59
C TYR A 497 -0.75 21.86 -9.93
N MET A 498 -0.79 21.90 -8.59
CA MET A 498 -2.06 21.95 -7.83
C MET A 498 -2.95 23.11 -8.25
N LYS A 499 -2.37 24.26 -8.59
CA LYS A 499 -3.12 25.43 -9.06
C LYS A 499 -4.05 25.12 -10.24
N VAL A 500 -3.63 24.25 -11.15
CA VAL A 500 -4.37 23.96 -12.39
C VAL A 500 -4.97 22.55 -12.43
N THR A 501 -4.69 21.73 -11.41
CA THR A 501 -5.20 20.37 -11.31
C THR A 501 -6.74 20.30 -11.37
N PRO A 502 -7.51 21.10 -10.60
CA PRO A 502 -8.97 21.06 -10.70
C PRO A 502 -9.50 21.47 -12.07
N ALA A 503 -8.91 22.48 -12.71
CA ALA A 503 -9.30 22.92 -14.05
C ALA A 503 -9.06 21.82 -15.11
N ILE A 504 -7.93 21.09 -15.02
CA ILE A 504 -7.66 19.92 -15.88
C ILE A 504 -8.75 18.86 -15.70
N ASN A 505 -9.12 18.57 -14.46
CA ASN A 505 -10.11 17.56 -14.13
C ASN A 505 -11.53 17.97 -14.55
N GLN A 506 -11.84 19.27 -14.49
CA GLN A 506 -13.10 19.80 -15.01
C GLN A 506 -13.18 19.66 -16.52
N TRP A 507 -12.15 20.10 -17.25
CA TRP A 507 -12.07 19.94 -18.71
C TRP A 507 -12.20 18.48 -19.12
N LEU A 508 -11.52 17.57 -18.42
CA LEU A 508 -11.57 16.14 -18.73
C LEU A 508 -12.94 15.53 -18.42
N GLY A 509 -13.57 15.95 -17.32
CA GLY A 509 -14.94 15.54 -17.00
C GLY A 509 -15.93 16.00 -18.07
N GLU A 510 -15.85 17.25 -18.48
CA GLU A 510 -16.69 17.79 -19.57
C GLU A 510 -16.45 17.07 -20.90
N LEU A 511 -15.20 16.66 -21.20
CA LEU A 511 -14.89 15.85 -22.37
C LEU A 511 -15.56 14.48 -22.30
N PHE A 512 -15.46 13.78 -21.16
CA PHE A 512 -16.06 12.46 -20.98
C PHE A 512 -17.59 12.50 -21.01
N ASP A 513 -18.20 13.53 -20.42
CA ASP A 513 -19.66 13.69 -20.37
C ASP A 513 -20.27 14.02 -21.74
N ASN A 514 -19.54 14.76 -22.59
CA ASN A 514 -20.05 15.22 -23.89
C ASN A 514 -19.63 14.34 -25.07
N ASP A 515 -18.62 13.48 -24.91
CA ASP A 515 -18.21 12.55 -25.96
C ASP A 515 -19.22 11.40 -26.11
N PRO A 516 -19.79 11.15 -27.32
CA PRO A 516 -20.81 10.12 -27.51
C PRO A 516 -20.36 8.68 -27.22
N VAL A 517 -19.05 8.41 -27.30
CA VAL A 517 -18.47 7.09 -27.06
C VAL A 517 -18.18 6.94 -25.56
N LEU A 518 -17.42 7.87 -24.97
CA LEU A 518 -17.01 7.79 -23.56
C LEU A 518 -18.19 7.88 -22.59
N SER A 519 -19.20 8.71 -22.90
CA SER A 519 -20.40 8.86 -22.06
C SER A 519 -21.27 7.60 -21.97
N THR A 520 -21.09 6.64 -22.88
CA THR A 520 -21.83 5.38 -22.92
C THR A 520 -21.00 4.14 -22.59
N GLN A 521 -19.66 4.25 -22.71
CA GLN A 521 -18.75 3.17 -22.37
C GLN A 521 -18.66 2.93 -20.86
N PRO A 522 -18.27 1.72 -20.42
CA PRO A 522 -18.09 1.38 -19.02
C PRO A 522 -16.79 1.96 -18.43
N VAL A 523 -16.61 3.27 -18.55
CA VAL A 523 -15.48 4.04 -18.01
C VAL A 523 -15.97 5.29 -17.29
N ALA A 524 -15.26 5.72 -16.24
CA ALA A 524 -15.49 7.02 -15.61
C ALA A 524 -14.19 7.55 -14.99
N LEU A 525 -14.23 8.80 -14.54
CA LEU A 525 -13.11 9.49 -13.91
C LEU A 525 -13.34 9.65 -12.41
N LEU A 526 -12.28 9.56 -11.61
CA LEU A 526 -12.26 10.05 -10.24
C LEU A 526 -11.52 11.39 -10.19
N ARG A 527 -12.28 12.48 -10.21
CA ARG A 527 -11.74 13.82 -10.42
C ARG A 527 -11.05 14.35 -9.16
N GLU A 528 -9.96 15.08 -9.37
CA GLU A 528 -9.26 15.85 -8.35
C GLU A 528 -9.88 17.25 -8.27
N ILE A 529 -10.99 17.35 -7.54
CA ILE A 529 -11.92 18.48 -7.62
C ILE A 529 -11.46 19.73 -6.86
N ALA A 530 -10.48 19.60 -5.98
CA ALA A 530 -9.91 20.70 -5.21
C ALA A 530 -8.46 20.43 -4.85
N ALA A 531 -7.66 21.48 -4.76
CA ALA A 531 -6.27 21.41 -4.37
C ALA A 531 -5.82 22.65 -3.59
N VAL A 532 -4.78 22.47 -2.77
CA VAL A 532 -4.11 23.53 -2.03
C VAL A 532 -2.61 23.37 -2.15
N GLY A 533 -1.93 24.42 -2.60
CA GLY A 533 -0.47 24.47 -2.76
C GLY A 533 0.15 25.49 -1.82
N TYR A 534 1.25 25.15 -1.15
CA TYR A 534 2.02 26.08 -0.32
C TYR A 534 3.37 26.41 -0.98
N ARG A 535 3.66 27.71 -1.12
CA ARG A 535 4.88 28.21 -1.74
C ARG A 535 5.78 28.84 -0.69
N ASN A 536 6.97 28.28 -0.52
CA ASN A 536 8.01 28.84 0.35
C ASN A 536 8.95 29.75 -0.47
N PRO A 537 8.94 31.09 -0.30
CA PRO A 537 9.69 31.99 -1.17
C PRO A 537 11.19 31.83 -1.08
N GLN A 538 11.71 31.37 0.06
CA GLN A 538 13.15 31.14 0.21
C GLN A 538 13.59 29.98 -0.68
N PHE A 539 12.82 28.88 -0.69
CA PHE A 539 13.10 27.79 -1.62
C PHE A 539 12.82 28.18 -3.06
N GLU A 540 11.78 28.96 -3.34
CA GLU A 540 11.55 29.45 -4.70
C GLU A 540 12.69 30.36 -5.21
N ALA A 541 13.23 31.23 -4.37
CA ALA A 541 14.36 32.07 -4.74
C ALA A 541 15.65 31.25 -4.96
N ALA A 542 15.80 30.12 -4.26
CA ALA A 542 17.05 29.34 -4.22
C ALA A 542 17.08 28.13 -5.16
N THR A 543 15.96 27.75 -5.78
CA THR A 543 15.84 26.49 -6.56
C THR A 543 15.13 26.72 -7.88
N GLU A 544 15.19 25.74 -8.78
CA GLU A 544 14.39 25.71 -10.02
C GLU A 544 13.00 25.09 -9.78
N LYS A 545 12.09 25.20 -10.76
CA LYS A 545 10.69 24.74 -10.63
C LYS A 545 10.56 23.23 -10.36
N SER A 546 11.46 22.42 -10.92
CA SER A 546 11.44 20.95 -10.79
C SER A 546 11.92 20.46 -9.41
N ALA A 547 12.59 21.33 -8.63
CA ALA A 547 13.27 20.94 -7.41
C ALA A 547 12.33 20.34 -6.34
N PRO A 548 12.75 19.27 -5.64
CA PRO A 548 11.90 18.59 -4.66
C PRO A 548 11.51 19.48 -3.47
N GLN A 549 12.31 20.50 -3.13
CA GLN A 549 12.02 21.45 -2.05
C GLN A 549 10.75 22.27 -2.31
N ARG A 550 10.38 22.47 -3.58
CA ARG A 550 9.14 23.15 -3.99
C ARG A 550 7.91 22.25 -3.95
N LYS A 551 8.08 20.96 -3.60
CA LYS A 551 7.04 19.93 -3.62
C LYS A 551 6.76 19.33 -2.24
N MET A 552 7.21 20.01 -1.18
CA MET A 552 7.16 19.51 0.18
C MET A 552 5.81 19.75 0.89
N LEU A 553 4.96 20.66 0.39
CA LEU A 553 3.69 20.99 1.03
C LEU A 553 2.62 21.36 0.02
N ALA A 554 1.73 20.40 -0.24
CA ALA A 554 0.50 20.57 -0.99
C ALA A 554 -0.43 19.41 -0.64
N ALA A 555 -1.72 19.58 -0.93
CA ALA A 555 -2.71 18.52 -0.86
C ALA A 555 -3.78 18.68 -1.94
N LEU A 556 -4.47 17.60 -2.28
CA LEU A 556 -5.67 17.62 -3.12
C LEU A 556 -6.74 16.67 -2.59
N TRP A 557 -7.97 16.91 -3.00
CA TRP A 557 -9.13 16.05 -2.75
C TRP A 557 -9.57 15.42 -4.06
N ARG A 558 -9.76 14.10 -4.03
CA ARG A 558 -10.24 13.31 -5.17
C ARG A 558 -11.54 12.62 -4.83
N GLU A 559 -12.47 12.58 -5.77
CA GLU A 559 -13.75 11.90 -5.62
C GLU A 559 -13.60 10.44 -5.14
N SER A 560 -14.48 10.02 -4.24
CA SER A 560 -14.54 8.62 -3.80
C SER A 560 -15.35 7.78 -4.79
N PRO A 561 -14.90 6.56 -5.12
CA PRO A 561 -15.63 5.65 -5.99
C PRO A 561 -16.91 5.11 -5.34
N ILE A 562 -17.06 5.24 -4.02
CA ILE A 562 -18.19 4.64 -3.29
C ILE A 562 -19.53 5.18 -3.78
N ASN A 563 -19.58 6.46 -4.16
CA ASN A 563 -20.81 7.10 -4.65
C ASN A 563 -21.20 6.65 -6.08
N LEU A 564 -20.32 5.92 -6.78
CA LEU A 564 -20.57 5.40 -8.13
C LEU A 564 -21.08 3.95 -8.13
N LEU A 565 -21.16 3.31 -6.97
CA LEU A 565 -21.59 1.92 -6.84
C LEU A 565 -23.10 1.77 -6.88
N GLU A 566 -23.57 0.77 -7.61
CA GLU A 566 -24.92 0.23 -7.52
C GLU A 566 -24.98 -0.92 -6.50
N GLU A 567 -26.19 -1.35 -6.13
CA GLU A 567 -26.39 -2.45 -5.19
C GLU A 567 -25.74 -3.75 -5.70
N GLY A 568 -24.95 -4.40 -4.85
CA GLY A 568 -24.24 -5.64 -5.19
C GLY A 568 -22.89 -5.45 -5.89
N GLN A 569 -22.51 -4.21 -6.22
CA GLN A 569 -21.20 -3.92 -6.80
C GLN A 569 -20.10 -3.76 -5.74
N THR A 570 -18.88 -4.13 -6.11
CA THR A 570 -17.67 -4.02 -5.28
C THR A 570 -16.55 -3.33 -6.06
N LEU A 571 -15.45 -3.01 -5.38
CA LEU A 571 -14.29 -2.34 -5.97
C LEU A 571 -13.02 -3.16 -5.76
N ALA A 572 -12.14 -3.12 -6.76
CA ALA A 572 -10.77 -3.61 -6.65
C ALA A 572 -9.82 -2.74 -7.48
N THR A 573 -8.62 -2.49 -6.96
CA THR A 573 -7.50 -1.95 -7.76
C THR A 573 -7.19 -2.87 -8.94
N MET A 574 -6.91 -2.34 -10.13
CA MET A 574 -6.57 -3.17 -11.29
C MET A 574 -5.25 -3.95 -11.07
N ALA A 575 -4.36 -3.44 -10.21
CA ALA A 575 -3.17 -4.18 -9.78
C ALA A 575 -3.49 -5.57 -9.20
N SER A 576 -4.70 -5.77 -8.67
CA SER A 576 -5.14 -7.06 -8.14
C SER A 576 -5.26 -8.13 -9.23
N LEU A 577 -5.42 -7.77 -10.51
CA LEU A 577 -5.42 -8.77 -11.58
C LEU A 577 -4.05 -9.45 -11.76
N LEU A 578 -2.97 -8.82 -11.29
CA LEU A 578 -1.62 -9.40 -11.29
C LEU A 578 -1.26 -10.03 -9.93
N HIS A 579 -2.17 -10.03 -8.96
CA HIS A 579 -1.90 -10.56 -7.63
C HIS A 579 -1.89 -12.10 -7.64
N VAL A 580 -0.86 -12.64 -7.00
CA VAL A 580 -0.70 -14.05 -6.67
C VAL A 580 -0.57 -14.17 -5.15
N ASP A 581 -1.40 -15.01 -4.55
CA ASP A 581 -1.40 -15.23 -3.10
C ASP A 581 -0.20 -16.10 -2.65
N SER A 582 -0.05 -16.29 -1.33
CA SER A 582 1.05 -17.08 -0.76
C SER A 582 1.03 -18.56 -1.17
N ASN A 583 -0.09 -19.06 -1.68
CA ASN A 583 -0.25 -20.44 -2.16
C ASN A 583 -0.03 -20.56 -3.67
N GLY A 584 0.27 -19.45 -4.36
CA GLY A 584 0.52 -19.42 -5.79
C GLY A 584 -0.73 -19.27 -6.66
N ASN A 585 -1.89 -18.89 -6.11
CA ASN A 585 -3.13 -18.75 -6.90
C ASN A 585 -3.37 -17.30 -7.36
N SER A 586 -3.76 -17.13 -8.63
CA SER A 586 -4.12 -15.81 -9.18
C SER A 586 -5.47 -15.29 -8.68
N PHE A 587 -5.51 -14.00 -8.33
CA PHE A 587 -6.76 -13.30 -8.05
C PHE A 587 -7.60 -13.08 -9.32
N ALA A 588 -7.00 -12.83 -10.49
CA ALA A 588 -7.74 -12.75 -11.75
C ALA A 588 -8.46 -14.07 -12.06
N ALA A 589 -7.79 -15.21 -11.87
CA ALA A 589 -8.41 -16.52 -12.02
C ALA A 589 -9.58 -16.72 -11.03
N ALA A 590 -9.43 -16.24 -9.78
CA ALA A 590 -10.51 -16.29 -8.79
C ALA A 590 -11.72 -15.44 -9.19
N LEU A 591 -11.53 -14.24 -9.73
CA LEU A 591 -12.60 -13.38 -10.25
C LEU A 591 -13.34 -14.02 -11.43
N ILE A 592 -12.59 -14.56 -12.41
CA ILE A 592 -13.17 -15.23 -13.59
C ILE A 592 -14.03 -16.41 -13.14
N ARG A 593 -13.52 -17.28 -12.27
CA ARG A 593 -14.28 -18.42 -11.73
C ARG A 593 -15.54 -17.98 -10.97
N ARG A 594 -15.44 -16.91 -10.17
CA ARG A 594 -16.57 -16.36 -9.42
C ARG A 594 -17.67 -15.79 -10.33
N SER A 595 -17.27 -15.13 -11.41
CA SER A 595 -18.20 -14.54 -12.38
C SER A 595 -19.09 -15.57 -13.07
N GLY A 596 -18.62 -16.82 -13.17
CA GLY A 596 -19.29 -17.87 -13.93
C GLY A 596 -19.27 -17.63 -15.45
N LEU A 597 -18.56 -16.61 -15.92
CA LEU A 597 -18.38 -16.31 -17.35
C LEU A 597 -17.32 -17.21 -17.96
N ASP A 598 -17.42 -17.41 -19.28
CA ASP A 598 -16.31 -17.91 -20.07
C ASP A 598 -15.11 -16.93 -19.97
N PRO A 599 -13.87 -17.41 -19.80
CA PRO A 599 -12.70 -16.54 -19.67
C PRO A 599 -12.55 -15.52 -20.81
N ALA A 600 -12.88 -15.89 -22.05
CA ALA A 600 -12.78 -14.98 -23.18
C ALA A 600 -13.84 -13.87 -23.11
N GLN A 601 -15.05 -14.19 -22.66
CA GLN A 601 -16.09 -13.20 -22.42
C GLN A 601 -15.71 -12.25 -21.28
N TRP A 602 -15.18 -12.78 -20.17
CA TRP A 602 -14.74 -11.96 -19.04
C TRP A 602 -13.66 -10.95 -19.46
N LEU A 603 -12.69 -11.38 -20.27
CA LEU A 603 -11.66 -10.50 -20.81
C LEU A 603 -12.21 -9.47 -21.80
N ALA A 604 -13.19 -9.84 -22.63
CA ALA A 604 -13.86 -8.89 -23.51
C ALA A 604 -14.54 -7.77 -22.69
N GLU A 605 -15.30 -8.11 -21.65
CA GLU A 605 -15.91 -7.13 -20.73
C GLU A 605 -14.86 -6.23 -20.06
N TYR A 606 -13.72 -6.81 -19.65
CA TYR A 606 -12.59 -6.04 -19.10
C TYR A 606 -11.97 -5.08 -20.12
N PHE A 607 -11.69 -5.54 -21.35
CA PHE A 607 -11.08 -4.69 -22.38
C PHE A 607 -12.03 -3.59 -22.87
N ASP A 608 -13.33 -3.84 -22.89
CA ASP A 608 -14.35 -2.82 -23.21
C ASP A 608 -14.44 -1.72 -22.15
N ALA A 609 -14.16 -2.04 -20.89
CA ALA A 609 -14.09 -1.07 -19.81
C ALA A 609 -12.73 -0.35 -19.74
N TYR A 610 -11.64 -1.02 -20.10
CA TYR A 610 -10.28 -0.52 -19.88
C TYR A 610 -9.58 -0.08 -21.17
N LEU A 611 -9.33 -1.01 -22.10
CA LEU A 611 -8.48 -0.77 -23.27
C LEU A 611 -9.18 0.10 -24.33
N VAL A 612 -10.42 -0.24 -24.66
CA VAL A 612 -11.17 0.43 -25.74
C VAL A 612 -11.36 1.93 -25.47
N PRO A 613 -11.76 2.38 -24.26
CA PRO A 613 -11.88 3.81 -23.99
C PRO A 613 -10.54 4.57 -24.05
N LEU A 614 -9.42 3.93 -23.66
CA LEU A 614 -8.09 4.54 -23.75
C LEU A 614 -7.64 4.69 -25.21
N VAL A 615 -7.89 3.69 -26.06
CA VAL A 615 -7.62 3.78 -27.50
C VAL A 615 -8.54 4.80 -28.17
N HIS A 616 -9.79 4.91 -27.72
CA HIS A 616 -10.69 5.96 -28.17
C HIS A 616 -10.15 7.36 -27.83
N CYS A 617 -9.72 7.60 -26.59
CA CYS A 617 -9.09 8.85 -26.18
C CYS A 617 -7.89 9.21 -27.07
N LEU A 618 -7.09 8.21 -27.45
CA LEU A 618 -5.96 8.40 -28.35
C LEU A 618 -6.41 8.74 -29.79
N ALA A 619 -7.35 7.99 -30.36
CA ALA A 619 -7.81 8.19 -31.73
C ALA A 619 -8.58 9.51 -31.90
N ALA A 620 -9.49 9.81 -30.97
CA ALA A 620 -10.32 11.00 -31.04
C ALA A 620 -9.55 12.27 -30.64
N TYR A 621 -8.69 12.19 -29.61
CA TYR A 621 -8.16 13.37 -28.94
C TYR A 621 -6.62 13.42 -28.81
N ASP A 622 -5.89 12.38 -29.24
CA ASP A 622 -4.47 12.20 -28.89
C ASP A 622 -4.22 12.39 -27.38
N LEU A 623 -5.20 12.00 -26.57
CA LEU A 623 -5.20 12.09 -25.12
C LEU A 623 -4.71 10.78 -24.53
N VAL A 624 -3.71 10.86 -23.66
CA VAL A 624 -3.13 9.73 -22.94
C VAL A 624 -3.24 9.92 -21.43
N PHE A 625 -3.21 8.79 -20.73
CA PHE A 625 -3.21 8.67 -19.28
C PHE A 625 -1.96 7.89 -18.85
N MET A 626 -1.80 7.66 -17.55
CA MET A 626 -0.87 6.66 -17.01
C MET A 626 -1.68 5.46 -16.46
N PRO A 627 -2.15 4.54 -17.33
CA PRO A 627 -3.20 3.58 -17.00
C PRO A 627 -2.69 2.32 -16.27
N HIS A 628 -1.60 2.40 -15.51
CA HIS A 628 -1.05 1.23 -14.82
C HIS A 628 -1.97 0.73 -13.68
N GLY A 629 -1.72 -0.49 -13.19
CA GLY A 629 -2.55 -1.19 -12.20
C GLY A 629 -3.05 -0.34 -11.02
N GLU A 630 -2.19 0.49 -10.44
CA GLU A 630 -2.57 1.35 -9.31
C GLU A 630 -3.53 2.51 -9.70
N ASN A 631 -3.48 3.04 -10.93
CA ASN A 631 -4.25 4.21 -11.37
C ASN A 631 -5.63 3.87 -11.93
N VAL A 632 -6.01 2.61 -11.82
CA VAL A 632 -7.25 2.08 -12.36
C VAL A 632 -7.97 1.32 -11.26
N ILE A 633 -9.23 1.65 -11.02
CA ILE A 633 -10.11 0.92 -10.10
C ILE A 633 -11.22 0.27 -10.92
N MET A 634 -11.45 -1.02 -10.68
CA MET A 634 -12.52 -1.77 -11.31
C MET A 634 -13.76 -1.76 -10.40
N ILE A 635 -14.91 -1.46 -10.97
CA ILE A 635 -16.21 -1.81 -10.40
C ILE A 635 -16.56 -3.21 -10.87
N LEU A 636 -16.81 -4.09 -9.91
CA LEU A 636 -17.06 -5.50 -10.12
C LEU A 636 -18.47 -5.88 -9.70
N GLU A 637 -19.08 -6.82 -10.43
CA GLU A 637 -20.35 -7.44 -10.04
C GLU A 637 -20.20 -8.95 -10.16
N ASN A 638 -20.34 -9.67 -9.05
CA ASN A 638 -20.09 -11.12 -8.96
C ASN A 638 -18.73 -11.56 -9.51
N GLY A 639 -17.72 -10.67 -9.54
CA GLY A 639 -16.40 -10.93 -10.09
C GLY A 639 -16.21 -10.58 -11.57
N ALA A 640 -17.27 -10.20 -12.29
CA ALA A 640 -17.16 -9.63 -13.64
C ALA A 640 -16.83 -8.13 -13.59
N VAL A 641 -16.03 -7.63 -14.54
CA VAL A 641 -15.71 -6.21 -14.66
C VAL A 641 -16.88 -5.48 -15.32
N LYS A 642 -17.48 -4.52 -14.62
CA LYS A 642 -18.63 -3.74 -15.12
C LYS A 642 -18.29 -2.32 -15.51
N LYS A 643 -17.30 -1.73 -14.86
CA LYS A 643 -16.83 -0.38 -15.15
C LYS A 643 -15.40 -0.21 -14.66
N VAL A 644 -14.65 0.66 -15.32
CA VAL A 644 -13.32 1.08 -14.89
C VAL A 644 -13.32 2.57 -14.55
N LEU A 645 -12.63 2.91 -13.47
CA LEU A 645 -12.46 4.27 -12.97
C LEU A 645 -11.00 4.69 -13.10
N LEU A 646 -10.73 5.77 -13.83
CA LEU A 646 -9.39 6.33 -14.00
C LEU A 646 -9.11 7.40 -12.93
N LYS A 647 -7.92 7.36 -12.34
CA LYS A 647 -7.45 8.33 -11.33
C LYS A 647 -6.03 8.82 -11.60
N ASP A 648 -5.58 9.78 -10.78
CA ASP A 648 -4.27 10.45 -10.93
C ASP A 648 -4.18 11.21 -12.26
N LEU A 649 -5.11 12.14 -12.46
CA LEU A 649 -5.36 12.78 -13.74
C LEU A 649 -4.50 14.01 -13.94
N GLY A 650 -4.53 14.96 -13.00
CA GLY A 650 -3.88 16.26 -13.17
C GLY A 650 -2.37 16.16 -13.35
N GLU A 651 -1.69 15.22 -12.69
CA GLU A 651 -0.24 15.05 -12.82
C GLU A 651 0.17 14.25 -14.06
N GLU A 652 -0.68 13.36 -14.59
CA GLU A 652 -0.27 12.30 -15.52
C GLU A 652 -0.89 12.38 -16.91
N ILE A 653 -2.02 13.06 -17.11
CA ILE A 653 -2.59 13.14 -18.47
C ILE A 653 -1.72 14.01 -19.40
N ALA A 654 -1.72 13.65 -20.67
CA ALA A 654 -1.12 14.47 -21.71
C ALA A 654 -1.96 14.46 -23.00
N VAL A 655 -1.91 15.57 -23.74
CA VAL A 655 -2.54 15.69 -25.06
C VAL A 655 -1.45 15.95 -26.08
N LEU A 656 -1.19 14.98 -26.95
CA LEU A 656 0.06 14.85 -27.70
C LEU A 656 0.09 15.63 -29.03
N SER A 657 -1.02 16.28 -29.40
CA SER A 657 -1.13 17.02 -30.66
C SER A 657 -2.00 18.27 -30.53
N ASP A 658 -1.85 19.21 -31.47
CA ASP A 658 -2.67 20.43 -31.51
C ASP A 658 -4.10 20.24 -32.05
N ARG A 659 -4.55 18.99 -32.25
CA ARG A 659 -5.91 18.68 -32.73
C ARG A 659 -7.00 19.07 -31.74
N VAL A 660 -6.66 19.09 -30.46
CA VAL A 660 -7.59 19.44 -29.37
C VAL A 660 -7.26 20.84 -28.88
N GLU A 661 -8.16 21.80 -29.03
CA GLU A 661 -7.98 23.11 -28.39
C GLU A 661 -8.03 22.97 -26.86
N LEU A 662 -6.98 23.47 -26.21
CA LEU A 662 -6.89 23.48 -24.74
C LEU A 662 -7.07 24.90 -24.23
N PRO A 663 -7.87 25.11 -23.17
CA PRO A 663 -7.86 26.35 -22.40
C PRO A 663 -6.43 26.76 -21.99
N GLU A 664 -6.15 28.07 -22.00
CA GLU A 664 -4.80 28.58 -21.71
C GLU A 664 -4.27 28.11 -20.36
N GLU A 665 -5.14 28.04 -19.35
CA GLU A 665 -4.77 27.66 -17.99
C GLU A 665 -4.30 26.21 -17.86
N ILE A 666 -4.80 25.30 -18.71
CA ILE A 666 -4.44 23.88 -18.68
C ILE A 666 -3.41 23.50 -19.73
N ARG A 667 -2.91 24.47 -20.52
CA ARG A 667 -2.02 24.23 -21.68
C ARG A 667 -0.78 23.40 -21.33
N ARG A 668 -0.37 23.33 -20.06
CA ARG A 668 0.73 22.47 -19.61
C ARG A 668 0.54 20.97 -19.90
N VAL A 669 -0.70 20.50 -20.13
CA VAL A 669 -0.95 19.10 -20.50
C VAL A 669 -0.61 18.82 -21.97
N ARG A 670 -0.37 19.86 -22.78
CA ARG A 670 0.19 19.70 -24.13
C ARG A 670 1.65 19.28 -24.01
N THR A 671 1.94 18.07 -24.44
CA THR A 671 3.31 17.55 -24.58
C THR A 671 3.50 16.99 -25.99
N GLY A 672 4.75 16.68 -26.36
CA GLY A 672 5.03 15.89 -27.55
C GLY A 672 5.18 14.40 -27.18
N GLY A 673 5.21 13.53 -28.18
CA GLY A 673 5.44 12.11 -27.97
C GLY A 673 4.81 11.27 -29.07
N ASP A 674 5.17 9.99 -29.10
CA ASP A 674 4.49 9.03 -29.96
C ASP A 674 3.26 8.48 -29.23
N PRO A 675 2.03 8.77 -29.70
CA PRO A 675 0.81 8.37 -29.02
C PRO A 675 0.69 6.85 -28.83
N VAL A 676 1.17 6.04 -29.77
CA VAL A 676 0.97 4.59 -29.68
C VAL A 676 1.78 3.95 -28.55
N LEU A 677 2.87 4.59 -28.11
CA LEU A 677 3.69 4.08 -27.01
C LEU A 677 2.94 4.04 -25.68
N SER A 678 1.92 4.88 -25.45
CA SER A 678 1.12 4.77 -24.22
C SER A 678 0.30 3.47 -24.18
N VAL A 679 -0.02 2.89 -25.34
CA VAL A 679 -0.66 1.57 -25.41
C VAL A 679 0.40 0.47 -25.33
N PHE A 680 1.45 0.57 -26.16
CA PHE A 680 2.47 -0.48 -26.21
C PHE A 680 3.29 -0.61 -24.93
N THR A 681 3.74 0.50 -24.34
CA THR A 681 4.53 0.48 -23.11
C THR A 681 3.65 0.34 -21.88
N ASP A 682 2.69 1.24 -21.65
CA ASP A 682 2.01 1.30 -20.35
C ASP A 682 0.94 0.21 -20.19
N ILE A 683 0.36 -0.28 -21.30
CA ILE A 683 -0.68 -1.32 -21.27
C ILE A 683 -0.12 -2.68 -21.67
N PHE A 684 0.46 -2.81 -22.86
CA PHE A 684 0.88 -4.13 -23.35
C PHE A 684 2.09 -4.63 -22.58
N ASP A 685 3.15 -3.86 -22.56
CA ASP A 685 4.43 -4.28 -21.99
C ASP A 685 4.46 -4.17 -20.46
N SER A 686 3.80 -3.17 -19.87
CA SER A 686 3.83 -2.95 -18.41
C SER A 686 2.68 -3.61 -17.64
N PHE A 687 1.68 -4.19 -18.33
CA PHE A 687 0.54 -4.84 -17.67
C PHE A 687 0.11 -6.16 -18.31
N PHE A 688 -0.26 -6.19 -19.60
CA PHE A 688 -0.73 -7.43 -20.26
C PHE A 688 0.37 -8.48 -20.40
N ARG A 689 1.63 -8.06 -20.52
CA ARG A 689 2.81 -8.93 -20.46
C ARG A 689 2.86 -9.80 -19.21
N PHE A 690 2.23 -9.36 -18.11
CA PHE A 690 2.13 -10.14 -16.88
C PHE A 690 0.79 -10.87 -16.76
N LEU A 691 -0.31 -10.23 -17.16
CA LEU A 691 -1.65 -10.82 -17.05
C LEU A 691 -1.82 -12.05 -17.97
N ALA A 692 -1.37 -11.97 -19.21
CA ALA A 692 -1.57 -13.06 -20.17
C ALA A 692 -0.81 -14.34 -19.78
N PRO A 693 0.49 -14.29 -19.42
CA PRO A 693 1.20 -15.46 -18.89
C PRO A 693 0.61 -16.00 -17.59
N LEU A 694 0.11 -15.13 -16.70
CA LEU A 694 -0.51 -15.55 -15.44
C LEU A 694 -1.76 -16.41 -15.70
N LEU A 695 -2.64 -15.97 -16.60
CA LEU A 695 -3.84 -16.73 -16.99
C LEU A 695 -3.51 -18.04 -17.72
N ASP A 696 -2.42 -18.06 -18.50
CA ASP A 696 -1.94 -19.26 -19.19
C ASP A 696 -1.41 -20.31 -18.19
N VAL A 697 -0.56 -19.89 -17.25
CA VAL A 697 0.01 -20.76 -16.22
C VAL A 697 -1.05 -21.35 -15.29
N ASP A 698 -2.07 -20.57 -14.94
CA ASP A 698 -3.21 -21.02 -14.14
C ASP A 698 -4.19 -21.91 -14.92
N GLY A 699 -3.94 -22.15 -16.22
CA GLY A 699 -4.78 -22.95 -17.10
C GLY A 699 -6.16 -22.34 -17.37
N ILE A 700 -6.28 -21.01 -17.24
CA ILE A 700 -7.54 -20.27 -17.47
C ILE A 700 -7.72 -19.96 -18.94
N LEU A 701 -6.69 -19.41 -19.59
CA LEU A 701 -6.74 -19.05 -21.00
C LEU A 701 -5.31 -19.05 -21.59
N PRO A 702 -5.06 -19.71 -22.73
CA PRO A 702 -3.75 -19.64 -23.39
C PRO A 702 -3.37 -18.21 -23.80
N GLU A 703 -2.08 -17.86 -23.72
CA GLU A 703 -1.58 -16.53 -24.07
C GLU A 703 -1.99 -16.10 -25.49
N ALA A 704 -1.91 -17.03 -26.46
CA ALA A 704 -2.28 -16.74 -27.84
C ALA A 704 -3.76 -16.32 -27.99
N ASP A 705 -4.65 -16.87 -27.17
CA ASP A 705 -6.08 -16.53 -27.22
C ASP A 705 -6.36 -15.21 -26.51
N PHE A 706 -5.60 -14.86 -25.45
CA PHE A 706 -5.65 -13.53 -24.83
C PHE A 706 -5.43 -12.43 -25.89
N TRP A 707 -4.35 -12.53 -26.67
CA TRP A 707 -4.02 -11.52 -27.68
C TRP A 707 -4.98 -11.51 -28.87
N LYS A 708 -5.61 -12.65 -29.22
CA LYS A 708 -6.70 -12.66 -30.20
C LYS A 708 -7.91 -11.87 -29.71
N ILE A 709 -8.27 -11.97 -28.43
CA ILE A 709 -9.38 -11.21 -27.86
C ILE A 709 -9.04 -9.71 -27.86
N VAL A 710 -7.82 -9.33 -27.49
CA VAL A 710 -7.34 -7.93 -27.59
C VAL A 710 -7.49 -7.43 -29.03
N ALA A 711 -6.99 -8.18 -30.02
CA ALA A 711 -7.10 -7.83 -31.43
C ALA A 711 -8.55 -7.68 -31.89
N ALA A 712 -9.42 -8.62 -31.51
CA ALA A 712 -10.84 -8.59 -31.84
C ALA A 712 -11.53 -7.32 -31.30
N ARG A 713 -11.34 -7.00 -30.01
CA ARG A 713 -11.97 -5.81 -29.40
C ARG A 713 -11.50 -4.49 -30.03
N LEU A 714 -10.22 -4.38 -30.38
CA LEU A 714 -9.70 -3.20 -31.07
C LEU A 714 -10.26 -3.06 -32.50
N LEU A 715 -10.43 -4.18 -33.23
CA LEU A 715 -11.03 -4.18 -34.57
C LEU A 715 -12.53 -3.91 -34.55
N ASP A 716 -13.23 -4.40 -33.52
CA ASP A 716 -14.64 -4.11 -33.28
C ASP A 716 -14.82 -2.60 -33.04
N TYR A 717 -14.02 -1.99 -32.15
CA TYR A 717 -14.00 -0.53 -31.95
C TYR A 717 -13.78 0.22 -33.26
N ARG A 718 -12.78 -0.17 -34.06
CA ARG A 718 -12.51 0.45 -35.37
C ARG A 718 -13.70 0.36 -36.32
N THR A 719 -14.46 -0.74 -36.26
CA THR A 719 -15.62 -0.99 -37.14
C THR A 719 -16.86 -0.23 -36.67
N GLU A 720 -17.08 -0.16 -35.37
CA GLU A 720 -18.20 0.52 -34.71
C GLU A 720 -18.09 2.05 -34.81
N HIS A 721 -16.86 2.58 -34.89
CA HIS A 721 -16.58 4.03 -34.95
C HIS A 721 -15.80 4.43 -36.23
N PRO A 722 -16.44 4.37 -37.42
CA PRO A 722 -15.79 4.66 -38.70
C PRO A 722 -15.27 6.10 -38.81
N GLU A 723 -15.81 7.05 -38.03
CA GLU A 723 -15.33 8.43 -37.94
C GLU A 723 -13.90 8.55 -37.38
N PHE A 724 -13.45 7.57 -36.57
CA PHE A 724 -12.11 7.54 -36.00
C PHE A 724 -11.20 6.51 -36.68
N SER A 725 -11.70 5.71 -37.63
CA SER A 725 -10.96 4.57 -38.19
C SER A 725 -9.67 4.98 -38.90
N GLN A 726 -9.67 6.13 -39.60
CA GLN A 726 -8.45 6.63 -40.24
C GLN A 726 -7.38 6.92 -39.20
N ARG A 727 -7.73 7.63 -38.12
CA ARG A 727 -6.75 7.96 -37.09
C ARG A 727 -6.31 6.71 -36.33
N PHE A 728 -7.23 5.79 -36.06
CA PHE A 728 -6.91 4.48 -35.50
C PHE A 728 -5.87 3.73 -36.36
N ASP A 729 -6.03 3.72 -37.69
CA ASP A 729 -5.06 3.08 -38.59
C ASP A 729 -3.70 3.78 -38.55
N GLU A 730 -3.68 5.12 -38.48
CA GLU A 730 -2.46 5.92 -38.35
C GLU A 730 -1.70 5.70 -37.04
N LEU A 731 -2.39 5.26 -35.96
CA LEU A 731 -1.71 4.88 -34.71
C LEU A 731 -0.82 3.65 -34.89
N GLY A 732 -1.09 2.80 -35.89
CA GLY A 732 -0.23 1.66 -36.17
C GLY A 732 -0.23 0.58 -35.09
N LEU A 733 -1.33 0.40 -34.35
CA LEU A 733 -1.48 -0.61 -33.28
C LEU A 733 -1.17 -2.05 -33.73
N PHE A 734 -1.28 -2.34 -35.02
CA PHE A 734 -1.01 -3.65 -35.63
C PHE A 734 0.33 -3.70 -36.40
N ALA A 735 1.26 -2.77 -36.13
CA ALA A 735 2.63 -2.85 -36.63
C ALA A 735 3.30 -4.17 -36.23
N GLN A 736 4.29 -4.64 -37.00
CA GLN A 736 4.98 -5.92 -36.73
C GLN A 736 5.79 -5.90 -35.43
N SER A 737 6.34 -4.75 -35.08
CA SER A 737 7.14 -4.53 -33.88
C SER A 737 6.96 -3.11 -33.37
N PHE A 738 7.34 -2.87 -32.12
CA PHE A 738 7.38 -1.54 -31.51
C PHE A 738 8.59 -1.39 -30.58
N PRO A 739 9.07 -0.16 -30.31
CA PRO A 739 10.22 0.07 -29.45
C PRO A 739 10.00 -0.43 -28.02
N LEU A 740 10.97 -1.20 -27.50
CA LEU A 740 11.02 -1.65 -26.10
C LEU A 740 11.43 -0.47 -25.20
N SER A 741 10.51 0.04 -24.38
CA SER A 741 10.79 1.07 -23.37
C SER A 741 11.16 0.42 -22.04
N CYS A 742 12.33 0.75 -21.50
CA CYS A 742 12.94 0.00 -20.40
C CYS A 742 12.81 0.75 -19.06
N LEU A 743 11.91 0.29 -18.19
CA LEU A 743 11.59 0.96 -16.93
C LEU A 743 12.72 0.83 -15.90
N ASN A 744 13.28 -0.36 -15.69
CA ASN A 744 14.39 -0.53 -14.75
C ASN A 744 15.62 0.25 -15.20
N ARG A 745 15.94 0.32 -16.50
CA ARG A 745 17.01 1.18 -17.02
C ARG A 745 16.85 2.64 -16.59
N LEU A 746 15.61 3.16 -16.52
CA LEU A 746 15.37 4.52 -16.05
C LEU A 746 15.75 4.68 -14.58
N GLN A 747 15.29 3.76 -13.72
CA GLN A 747 15.62 3.78 -12.28
C GLN A 747 17.12 3.57 -12.04
N LEU A 748 17.73 2.62 -12.73
CA LEU A 748 19.16 2.32 -12.63
C LEU A 748 20.01 3.52 -13.09
N ARG A 749 19.59 4.23 -14.15
CA ARG A 749 20.27 5.45 -14.62
C ARG A 749 20.13 6.61 -13.65
N ASN A 750 19.03 6.73 -12.90
CA ASN A 750 18.88 7.74 -11.85
C ASN A 750 17.79 7.35 -10.83
N ASN A 751 18.21 6.77 -9.71
CA ASN A 751 17.30 6.32 -8.66
C ASN A 751 16.90 7.41 -7.66
N GLN A 752 17.28 8.67 -7.87
CA GLN A 752 16.84 9.81 -7.04
C GLN A 752 15.85 10.72 -7.79
N GLN A 753 16.01 10.79 -9.12
CA GLN A 753 15.15 11.53 -10.03
C GLN A 753 15.13 10.84 -11.40
N MET A 754 14.27 9.83 -11.53
CA MET A 754 14.23 8.93 -12.69
C MET A 754 14.00 9.65 -14.02
N LEU A 755 13.12 10.65 -14.02
CA LEU A 755 12.79 11.48 -15.17
C LEU A 755 12.86 12.96 -14.81
N ASP A 756 13.26 13.78 -15.79
CA ASP A 756 13.01 15.21 -15.72
C ASP A 756 11.53 15.46 -16.00
N LEU A 757 10.83 16.05 -15.04
CA LEU A 757 9.39 16.33 -15.15
C LEU A 757 9.09 17.43 -16.17
N THR A 758 10.11 18.14 -16.66
CA THR A 758 9.98 19.15 -17.73
C THR A 758 10.19 18.57 -19.14
N ASP A 759 10.70 17.34 -19.25
CA ASP A 759 10.84 16.59 -20.50
C ASP A 759 10.69 15.07 -20.23
N GLN A 760 9.44 14.66 -19.97
CA GLN A 760 9.12 13.26 -19.65
C GLN A 760 9.42 12.31 -20.84
N SER A 761 9.24 12.78 -22.08
CA SER A 761 9.46 11.98 -23.30
C SER A 761 10.93 11.83 -23.67
N GLY A 762 11.76 12.86 -23.49
CA GLY A 762 13.19 12.83 -23.84
C GLY A 762 14.04 11.96 -22.89
N GLY A 763 13.49 11.59 -21.74
CA GLY A 763 14.15 10.76 -20.74
C GLY A 763 14.04 9.25 -20.97
N LEU A 764 13.16 8.78 -21.86
CA LEU A 764 12.90 7.35 -22.11
C LEU A 764 14.14 6.63 -22.63
N LEU A 765 14.29 5.36 -22.23
CA LEU A 765 15.41 4.50 -22.63
C LEU A 765 14.88 3.31 -23.39
N TYR A 766 15.42 3.09 -24.59
CA TYR A 766 14.97 2.02 -25.47
C TYR A 766 16.06 0.97 -25.68
N ALA A 767 15.65 -0.29 -25.86
CA ALA A 767 16.56 -1.40 -26.13
C ALA A 767 16.10 -2.20 -27.37
N GLY A 768 16.04 -1.55 -28.54
CA GLY A 768 15.53 -2.16 -29.78
C GLY A 768 14.02 -2.35 -29.74
N ASP A 769 13.50 -3.30 -30.51
CA ASP A 769 12.06 -3.52 -30.65
C ASP A 769 11.59 -4.84 -30.03
N LEU A 770 10.32 -4.88 -29.59
CA LEU A 770 9.56 -6.09 -29.29
C LEU A 770 8.68 -6.48 -30.49
N GLU A 771 8.51 -7.78 -30.70
CA GLU A 771 7.49 -8.29 -31.63
C GLU A 771 6.10 -8.00 -31.07
N ASN A 772 5.22 -7.43 -31.90
CA ASN A 772 3.87 -7.09 -31.48
C ASN A 772 2.97 -8.34 -31.47
N PRO A 773 2.39 -8.73 -30.32
CA PRO A 773 1.51 -9.89 -30.22
C PRO A 773 0.29 -9.79 -31.14
N LEU A 774 -0.21 -8.58 -31.40
CA LEU A 774 -1.36 -8.38 -32.29
C LEU A 774 -1.05 -8.74 -33.75
N ALA A 775 0.19 -8.54 -34.20
CA ALA A 775 0.59 -8.93 -35.56
C ALA A 775 0.49 -10.45 -35.75
N SER A 776 0.88 -11.22 -34.74
CA SER A 776 0.77 -12.68 -34.75
C SER A 776 -0.68 -13.18 -34.62
N ALA A 777 -1.50 -12.48 -33.83
CA ALA A 777 -2.90 -12.84 -33.60
C ALA A 777 -3.75 -12.81 -34.89
N LEU A 778 -3.41 -11.94 -35.84
CA LEU A 778 -4.12 -11.81 -37.13
C LEU A 778 -3.76 -12.91 -38.14
N VAL A 779 -2.59 -13.54 -38.05
CA VAL A 779 -2.13 -14.55 -39.02
C VAL A 779 -2.88 -15.88 -38.87
N GLY A 780 -3.49 -16.14 -37.70
CA GLY A 780 -4.32 -17.32 -37.44
C GLY A 780 -5.81 -17.20 -37.81
N ALA A 781 -6.25 -16.06 -38.38
CA ALA A 781 -7.66 -15.75 -38.67
C ALA A 781 -8.04 -15.85 -40.16
N ASN A 782 -7.13 -16.34 -41.03
CA ASN A 782 -7.37 -16.55 -42.47
C ASN A 782 -7.50 -18.04 -42.85
#